data_AF-A0A938ID32-F1
#
_entry.id   AF-A0A938ID32-F1
#
_cell.length_a   1.000
_cell.length_b   1.000
_cell.length_c   1.000
_cell.angle_alpha   90.00
_cell.angle_beta   90.00
_cell.angle_gamma   90.00
#
_symmetry.space_group_name_H-M   'P 1'
#
loop_
_entity.id
_entity.type
_entity.pdbx_description
1 polymer ?
#
loop_
_entity_poly.entity_id
_entity_poly.type
_entity_poly.pdbx_seq_one_letter_code
_entity_poly.pdbx_strand_id
1 'polypeptide(L)'
;EAEKQRRKAAFQSAKQKIDSRWAPSKRVLGESKVADGGSVPFEKKATVQPGELLLLTVLPNQSHGADSTLVEWTIRETTGEQRTWSVSDVVPNLLKGNPWPDKHEARWSFLETTSTPAFLTDRRDGIAGRAELKSWSFGSEPSIFVNLAAEPVKVWTTLPARSVFVHPGPKRPVAIAWTSPISGELLITGRVADAHPGGDGVSFELSHLAGAELGQALADLSSPPSDFPSATLPPDVIAYVREKWRTATDAAQVLAAIKAMQDKLFYSRYRTHNVIAVGNGFPAWEDTMRVVARERAESVAREPIFRLVARQVAPAAPGTFVVWDRLRLEGGAAPVMLLSEHPELRAAIEAACGLQFGKHPQGRPVPAAALVTEAGSEVRIDLKKLPEPLIKLLALPRFLRADVSLDAGSPESATVQALLLAEPDPKDRKERNRTVWRSGDPLIADEPEPRVAQVAHPRVAAERARPAAEFRALFPRAVLFEPIIPRDAQGSLFMFHREDEPLRRLMLDEEGKAELERLWSELHFLREDATAHALMYEELLKFYANPNGEPRMDFFFNPVIGERVKREEAELLARQVASEPRHLDSLLAFAARAWRRSLDDGERETIVASYRADRAEGIKHDPALRAALARVLSSPWFLYRVEQPASGPRWQPVSGDELATRLSFLLWDSIPDDKLRAAAPRLHEPAVMEAQVRRMLKDQRVRGMAGEFGARWLGVRDFVANHGRSLKDFPEFTPAVRDALAEEPVRWFEDLLVNDRAVNDVIATDAVMVNEVLARHYGIPGVKGAEWRRVEKVAALGRGGVLGLGAVLAKQSAAARTSPIKRGAWLAHLLGDRLPKPPPNVPPLPDAVPAGLSVRELTERHRKDENCAACHVRIDPYGMPLEQFDAIGRLRPASAMKPDESRATLRDGTEINDFAGIRNYVAGPRREDLLRTLARKLTGYALSRPVLPSDRSLVDEVSKTMIAGGRWSDALLVIVRSEQFRSIRSGAETMRQ
;
A
#
# COMPACT_ATOMS: atom_id res chain seq x y z
N GLU A 1 26.46 -15.45 35.90
CA GLU A 1 27.68 -16.01 35.27
C GLU A 1 28.33 -17.16 36.04
N ALA A 2 28.71 -17.02 37.30
CA ALA A 2 29.29 -18.14 38.08
C ALA A 2 28.39 -19.39 38.11
N GLU A 3 27.08 -19.21 38.32
CA GLU A 3 26.09 -20.30 38.25
C GLU A 3 25.94 -20.89 36.83
N LYS A 4 26.09 -20.07 35.78
CA LYS A 4 26.08 -20.50 34.38
C LYS A 4 27.30 -21.35 34.05
N GLN A 5 28.49 -20.95 34.52
CA GLN A 5 29.72 -21.73 34.40
C GLN A 5 29.63 -23.03 35.21
N ARG A 6 29.04 -23.01 36.42
CA ARG A 6 28.76 -24.21 37.21
C ARG A 6 27.83 -25.19 36.48
N ARG A 7 26.73 -24.72 35.90
CA ARG A 7 25.79 -25.55 35.11
C ARG A 7 26.39 -26.08 33.82
N LYS A 8 27.20 -25.28 33.12
CA LYS A 8 27.91 -25.72 31.91
C LYS A 8 28.97 -26.78 32.24
N ALA A 9 29.72 -26.60 33.33
CA ALA A 9 30.67 -27.59 33.83
C ALA A 9 29.95 -28.87 34.31
N ALA A 10 28.82 -28.75 35.00
CA ALA A 10 28.00 -29.88 35.42
C ALA A 10 27.44 -30.67 34.23
N PHE A 11 26.87 -30.00 33.22
CA PHE A 11 26.37 -30.63 31.99
C PHE A 11 27.48 -31.34 31.21
N GLN A 12 28.66 -30.71 31.06
CA GLN A 12 29.81 -31.34 30.41
C GLN A 12 30.34 -32.55 31.20
N SER A 13 30.42 -32.43 32.53
CA SER A 13 30.82 -33.52 33.42
C SER A 13 29.83 -34.68 33.38
N ALA A 14 28.52 -34.39 33.39
CA ALA A 14 27.46 -35.37 33.29
C ALA A 14 27.51 -36.14 31.97
N LYS A 15 27.66 -35.43 30.84
CA LYS A 15 27.83 -36.05 29.52
C LYS A 15 29.05 -36.98 29.49
N GLN A 16 30.21 -36.52 29.98
CA GLN A 16 31.42 -37.34 30.02
C GLN A 16 31.29 -38.58 30.92
N LYS A 17 30.59 -38.45 32.06
CA LYS A 17 30.31 -39.59 32.96
C LYS A 17 29.39 -40.62 32.29
N ILE A 18 28.33 -40.17 31.63
CA ILE A 18 27.44 -41.06 30.88
C ILE A 18 28.22 -41.74 29.76
N ASP A 19 28.96 -40.99 28.93
CA ASP A 19 29.74 -41.54 27.80
C ASP A 19 30.72 -42.64 28.25
N SER A 20 31.36 -42.46 29.41
CA SER A 20 32.36 -43.40 29.93
C SER A 20 31.79 -44.59 30.72
N ARG A 21 30.59 -44.47 31.30
CA ARG A 21 30.03 -45.47 32.23
C ARG A 21 28.79 -46.18 31.70
N TRP A 22 28.10 -45.62 30.70
CA TRP A 22 26.83 -46.16 30.21
C TRP A 22 26.95 -47.59 29.68
N ALA A 23 27.82 -47.81 28.69
CA ALA A 23 28.01 -49.16 28.13
C ALA A 23 28.70 -50.13 29.11
N PRO A 24 29.78 -49.75 29.83
CA PRO A 24 30.46 -50.67 30.75
C PRO A 24 29.63 -51.12 31.97
N SER A 25 28.65 -50.31 32.39
CA SER A 25 27.81 -50.62 33.56
C SER A 25 26.55 -51.41 33.20
N LYS A 26 26.25 -51.56 31.90
CA LYS A 26 25.05 -52.22 31.40
C LYS A 26 25.15 -53.74 31.49
N ARG A 27 24.18 -54.36 32.15
CA ARG A 27 23.99 -55.82 32.24
C ARG A 27 22.61 -56.17 31.71
N VAL A 28 22.55 -56.95 30.64
CA VAL A 28 21.27 -57.43 30.08
C VAL A 28 20.67 -58.47 31.02
N LEU A 29 19.47 -58.20 31.52
CA LEU A 29 18.71 -59.12 32.37
C LEU A 29 17.84 -60.07 31.51
N GLY A 30 17.38 -59.60 30.36
CA GLY A 30 16.67 -60.41 29.38
C GLY A 30 16.47 -59.65 28.06
N GLU A 31 16.44 -60.38 26.96
CA GLU A 31 16.14 -59.86 25.64
C GLU A 31 15.24 -60.87 24.91
N SER A 32 14.36 -60.38 24.04
CA SER A 32 13.51 -61.26 23.24
C SER A 32 13.02 -60.56 21.98
N LYS A 33 12.72 -61.38 20.97
CA LYS A 33 11.96 -60.98 19.79
C LYS A 33 10.50 -61.37 19.99
N VAL A 34 9.61 -60.39 19.93
CA VAL A 34 8.16 -60.56 19.93
C VAL A 34 7.73 -60.74 18.49
N ALA A 35 7.05 -61.84 18.18
CA ALA A 35 6.47 -62.07 16.86
C ALA A 35 5.39 -61.03 16.53
N ASP A 36 5.09 -60.84 15.24
CA ASP A 36 4.02 -59.93 14.76
C ASP A 36 2.69 -60.22 15.49
N GLY A 37 2.11 -59.18 16.12
CA GLY A 37 0.91 -59.27 16.96
C GLY A 37 1.05 -60.14 18.23
N GLY A 38 2.25 -60.60 18.57
CA GLY A 38 2.55 -61.48 19.71
C GLY A 38 2.81 -60.72 21.02
N SER A 39 3.00 -61.47 22.10
CA SER A 39 3.39 -60.93 23.41
C SER A 39 4.34 -61.86 24.15
N VAL A 40 5.36 -61.29 24.78
CA VAL A 40 6.37 -62.01 25.56
C VAL A 40 6.36 -61.49 27.00
N PRO A 41 6.02 -62.33 28.00
CA PRO A 41 6.15 -61.98 29.41
C PRO A 41 7.61 -62.12 29.87
N PHE A 42 7.97 -61.39 30.92
CA PHE A 42 9.26 -61.54 31.60
C PHE A 42 9.10 -61.41 33.11
N GLU A 43 9.96 -62.15 33.82
CA GLU A 43 10.17 -62.02 35.25
C GLU A 43 11.68 -62.07 35.51
N LYS A 44 12.21 -61.04 36.17
CA LYS A 44 13.64 -60.89 36.47
C LYS A 44 13.85 -60.37 37.87
N LYS A 45 14.99 -60.70 38.47
CA LYS A 45 15.43 -60.13 39.74
C LYS A 45 16.66 -59.26 39.50
N ALA A 46 16.72 -58.12 40.18
CA ALA A 46 17.89 -57.25 40.16
C ALA A 46 18.11 -56.67 41.57
N THR A 47 19.37 -56.59 41.98
CA THR A 47 19.77 -55.84 43.19
C THR A 47 20.26 -54.48 42.72
N VAL A 48 19.67 -53.41 43.26
CA VAL A 48 19.98 -52.03 42.84
C VAL A 48 20.50 -51.19 43.99
N GLN A 49 21.20 -50.11 43.66
CA GLN A 49 21.53 -49.00 44.55
C GLN A 49 20.88 -47.68 44.09
N PRO A 50 20.74 -46.66 44.97
CA PRO A 50 20.23 -45.36 44.57
C PRO A 50 21.04 -44.78 43.41
N GLY A 51 20.34 -44.33 42.38
CA GLY A 51 20.93 -43.77 41.17
C GLY A 51 21.27 -44.79 40.07
N GLU A 52 21.18 -46.09 40.33
CA GLU A 52 21.25 -47.10 39.27
C GLU A 52 19.96 -47.17 38.45
N LEU A 53 20.02 -47.72 37.24
CA LEU A 53 18.91 -47.67 36.28
C LEU A 53 18.45 -49.07 35.86
N LEU A 54 17.14 -49.24 35.74
CA LEU A 54 16.52 -50.30 34.94
C LEU A 54 16.04 -49.71 33.62
N LEU A 55 16.38 -50.34 32.51
CA LEU A 55 16.14 -49.83 31.17
C LEU A 55 15.42 -50.88 30.34
N LEU A 56 14.21 -50.57 29.87
CA LEU A 56 13.52 -51.36 28.86
C LEU A 56 13.62 -50.63 27.52
N THR A 57 14.38 -51.20 26.59
CA THR A 57 14.66 -50.62 25.27
C THR A 57 13.93 -51.41 24.20
N VAL A 58 13.19 -50.72 23.34
CA VAL A 58 12.62 -51.28 22.11
C VAL A 58 13.55 -50.96 20.94
N LEU A 59 13.97 -51.99 20.21
CA LEU A 59 14.94 -51.95 19.13
C LEU A 59 14.22 -51.97 17.77
N PRO A 60 14.70 -51.24 16.75
CA PRO A 60 14.14 -51.30 15.41
C PRO A 60 14.43 -52.64 14.74
N ASN A 61 13.40 -53.25 14.12
CA ASN A 61 13.55 -54.39 13.23
C ASN A 61 13.61 -53.94 11.76
N GLN A 62 13.55 -54.86 10.78
CA GLN A 62 13.68 -54.48 9.36
C GLN A 62 12.46 -53.68 8.87
N SER A 63 11.25 -54.01 9.35
CA SER A 63 10.00 -53.35 9.02
C SER A 63 9.49 -52.48 10.18
N HIS A 64 10.11 -51.32 10.37
CA HIS A 64 9.86 -50.44 11.52
C HIS A 64 8.64 -49.51 11.40
N GLY A 65 7.89 -49.56 10.30
CA GLY A 65 6.72 -48.71 10.07
C GLY A 65 5.48 -49.11 10.87
N ALA A 66 5.48 -50.33 11.44
CA ALA A 66 4.39 -50.90 12.19
C ALA A 66 4.82 -51.39 13.60
N ASP A 67 5.69 -50.65 14.29
CA ASP A 67 6.33 -51.13 15.54
C ASP A 67 5.73 -50.51 16.82
N SER A 68 4.42 -50.21 16.84
CA SER A 68 3.81 -49.71 18.09
C SER A 68 3.85 -50.80 19.15
N THR A 69 4.71 -50.64 20.14
CA THR A 69 5.02 -51.68 21.13
C THR A 69 4.34 -51.35 22.44
N LEU A 70 3.41 -52.20 22.89
CA LEU A 70 2.82 -52.10 24.23
C LEU A 70 3.84 -52.55 25.27
N VAL A 71 4.10 -51.70 26.25
CA VAL A 71 5.02 -51.98 27.37
C VAL A 71 4.26 -51.95 28.68
N GLU A 72 4.24 -53.08 29.37
CA GLU A 72 3.70 -53.21 30.71
C GLU A 72 4.76 -53.84 31.60
N TRP A 73 5.15 -53.17 32.68
CA TRP A 73 6.03 -53.75 33.69
C TRP A 73 5.85 -53.10 35.04
N THR A 74 6.11 -53.90 36.06
CA THR A 74 6.00 -53.58 37.47
C THR A 74 7.31 -53.95 38.15
N ILE A 75 7.80 -53.05 38.98
CA ILE A 75 9.02 -53.21 39.76
C ILE A 75 8.60 -53.24 41.23
N ARG A 76 8.85 -54.35 41.91
CA ARG A 76 8.48 -54.54 43.31
C ARG A 76 9.71 -54.78 44.16
N GLU A 77 9.85 -53.99 45.21
CA GLU A 77 10.82 -54.19 46.27
C GLU A 77 10.47 -55.49 47.04
N THR A 78 11.35 -56.49 47.03
CA THR A 78 11.14 -57.77 47.73
C THR A 78 11.66 -57.75 49.16
N THR A 79 12.46 -56.75 49.50
CA THR A 79 13.12 -56.55 50.80
C THR A 79 13.02 -55.08 51.20
N GLY A 80 12.60 -54.75 52.43
CA GLY A 80 12.39 -53.36 52.84
C GLY A 80 10.90 -52.97 52.91
N GLU A 81 10.53 -51.77 52.44
CA GLU A 81 9.16 -51.21 52.55
C GLU A 81 8.15 -51.85 51.59
N GLN A 82 8.59 -52.79 50.76
CA GLN A 82 7.78 -53.48 49.75
C GLN A 82 7.07 -52.53 48.77
N ARG A 83 7.74 -51.42 48.42
CA ARG A 83 7.26 -50.46 47.42
C ARG A 83 7.07 -51.13 46.06
N THR A 84 6.09 -50.62 45.31
CA THR A 84 5.76 -51.10 43.98
C THR A 84 5.63 -49.92 43.03
N TRP A 85 6.33 -50.00 41.89
CA TRP A 85 6.30 -49.03 40.81
C TRP A 85 5.75 -49.68 39.55
N SER A 86 4.90 -48.96 38.81
CA SER A 86 4.37 -49.43 37.54
C SER A 86 4.55 -48.38 36.46
N VAL A 87 4.91 -48.81 35.24
CA VAL A 87 4.95 -47.88 34.10
C VAL A 87 3.58 -47.26 33.80
N SER A 88 2.48 -47.89 34.24
CA SER A 88 1.14 -47.31 34.13
C SER A 88 0.99 -45.99 34.90
N ASP A 89 1.83 -45.74 35.92
CA ASP A 89 1.87 -44.45 36.63
C ASP A 89 2.28 -43.29 35.70
N VAL A 90 2.94 -43.59 34.57
CA VAL A 90 3.30 -42.61 33.53
C VAL A 90 2.08 -42.15 32.73
N VAL A 91 1.01 -42.95 32.58
CA VAL A 91 -0.13 -42.64 31.70
C VAL A 91 -0.75 -41.26 31.95
N PRO A 92 -1.15 -40.88 33.18
CA PRO A 92 -1.67 -39.54 33.45
C PRO A 92 -0.57 -38.46 33.57
N ASN A 93 0.71 -38.86 33.61
CA ASN A 93 1.83 -38.01 34.00
C ASN A 93 2.87 -37.80 32.88
N LEU A 94 2.71 -38.43 31.71
CA LEU A 94 3.73 -38.48 30.66
C LEU A 94 4.28 -37.09 30.32
N LEU A 95 3.42 -36.07 30.25
CA LEU A 95 3.80 -34.72 29.87
C LEU A 95 4.22 -33.81 31.05
N LYS A 96 4.27 -34.32 32.29
CA LYS A 96 4.71 -33.53 33.45
C LYS A 96 6.22 -33.25 33.44
N GLY A 97 7.02 -34.06 32.75
CA GLY A 97 8.45 -33.85 32.58
C GLY A 97 9.14 -35.05 31.94
N ASN A 98 10.39 -34.84 31.50
CA ASN A 98 11.29 -35.91 31.07
C ASN A 98 12.73 -35.51 31.43
N PRO A 99 13.25 -35.93 32.59
CA PRO A 99 12.74 -36.97 33.49
C PRO A 99 11.56 -36.48 34.34
N TRP A 100 10.73 -37.42 34.80
CA TRP A 100 9.63 -37.18 35.71
C TRP A 100 9.84 -37.95 37.04
N PRO A 101 9.89 -37.27 38.19
CA PRO A 101 9.90 -37.93 39.50
C PRO A 101 8.50 -38.41 39.88
N ASP A 102 8.41 -39.63 40.39
CA ASP A 102 7.16 -40.19 40.89
C ASP A 102 6.95 -39.96 42.40
N LYS A 103 5.84 -40.50 42.91
CA LYS A 103 5.39 -40.35 44.32
C LYS A 103 6.31 -41.02 45.36
N HIS A 104 7.26 -41.84 44.94
CA HIS A 104 8.23 -42.53 45.80
C HIS A 104 9.68 -42.13 45.46
N GLU A 105 9.85 -40.94 44.86
CA GLU A 105 11.14 -40.36 44.47
C GLU A 105 11.92 -41.14 43.39
N ALA A 106 11.35 -42.20 42.82
CA ALA A 106 11.93 -42.83 41.64
C ALA A 106 11.74 -41.90 40.44
N ARG A 107 12.62 -42.01 39.44
CA ARG A 107 12.56 -41.14 38.25
C ARG A 107 12.36 -41.96 36.99
N TRP A 108 11.33 -41.62 36.24
CA TRP A 108 11.07 -42.15 34.90
C TRP A 108 11.71 -41.23 33.84
N SER A 109 12.47 -41.81 32.92
CA SER A 109 13.13 -41.08 31.83
C SER A 109 12.83 -41.76 30.49
N PHE A 110 12.58 -40.96 29.45
CA PHE A 110 12.26 -41.42 28.10
C PHE A 110 13.38 -41.01 27.17
N LEU A 111 14.10 -42.01 26.66
CA LEU A 111 15.40 -41.83 26.04
C LEU A 111 15.44 -42.43 24.64
N GLU A 112 16.22 -41.81 23.76
CA GLU A 112 16.77 -42.41 22.55
C GLU A 112 18.19 -42.89 22.88
N THR A 113 18.53 -44.14 22.52
CA THR A 113 19.75 -44.80 23.03
C THR A 113 20.68 -45.36 21.94
N THR A 114 20.67 -44.81 20.73
CA THR A 114 21.60 -45.21 19.65
C THR A 114 23.06 -44.96 20.03
N SER A 115 23.32 -43.91 20.81
CA SER A 115 24.66 -43.53 21.28
C SER A 115 24.58 -43.13 22.76
N THR A 116 25.28 -42.06 23.17
CA THR A 116 25.00 -41.40 24.45
C THR A 116 23.49 -41.15 24.56
N PRO A 117 22.82 -41.63 25.62
CA PRO A 117 21.39 -41.46 25.79
C PRO A 117 20.98 -39.99 25.68
N ALA A 118 19.99 -39.75 24.83
CA ALA A 118 19.40 -38.44 24.64
C ALA A 118 17.95 -38.46 25.12
N PHE A 119 17.54 -37.45 25.87
CA PHE A 119 16.13 -37.29 26.24
C PHE A 119 15.28 -37.01 25.00
N LEU A 120 14.11 -37.65 24.92
CA LEU A 120 13.07 -37.24 23.99
C LEU A 120 12.58 -35.85 24.38
N THR A 121 12.60 -34.90 23.44
CA THR A 121 12.41 -33.46 23.71
C THR A 121 11.17 -32.86 23.05
N ASP A 122 10.59 -33.53 22.05
CA ASP A 122 9.41 -33.03 21.37
C ASP A 122 8.15 -33.50 22.11
N ARG A 123 7.62 -32.62 22.97
CA ARG A 123 6.36 -32.83 23.70
C ARG A 123 5.15 -32.62 22.79
N ARG A 124 4.22 -33.57 22.77
CA ARG A 124 2.96 -33.45 22.02
C ARG A 124 1.75 -33.71 22.89
N ASP A 125 0.84 -32.74 22.89
CA ASP A 125 -0.40 -32.74 23.67
C ASP A 125 -1.61 -33.28 22.89
N GLY A 126 -1.34 -34.10 21.87
CA GLY A 126 -2.33 -34.72 21.00
C GLY A 126 -1.63 -35.52 19.90
N ILE A 127 -2.23 -36.62 19.45
CA ILE A 127 -1.79 -37.38 18.29
C ILE A 127 -2.99 -37.61 17.37
N ALA A 128 -2.84 -37.33 16.06
CA ALA A 128 -3.89 -37.54 15.06
C ALA A 128 -5.26 -36.93 15.44
N GLY A 129 -5.26 -35.72 16.03
CA GLY A 129 -6.48 -35.03 16.45
C GLY A 129 -7.13 -35.56 17.72
N ARG A 130 -6.54 -36.57 18.37
CA ARG A 130 -7.01 -37.14 19.64
C ARG A 130 -6.25 -36.51 20.80
N ALA A 131 -6.95 -35.71 21.62
CA ALA A 131 -6.36 -35.06 22.78
C ALA A 131 -6.09 -36.06 23.92
N GLU A 132 -6.71 -37.23 23.90
CA GLU A 132 -6.49 -38.34 24.83
C GLU A 132 -5.17 -39.09 24.59
N LEU A 133 -4.47 -38.82 23.49
CA LEU A 133 -3.16 -39.41 23.18
C LEU A 133 -2.06 -38.38 23.38
N LYS A 134 -1.03 -38.72 24.16
CA LYS A 134 0.09 -37.82 24.48
C LYS A 134 1.40 -38.49 24.14
N SER A 135 2.41 -37.73 23.72
CA SER A 135 3.72 -38.32 23.40
C SER A 135 4.92 -37.44 23.69
N TRP A 136 6.06 -38.12 23.83
CA TRP A 136 7.39 -37.57 23.59
C TRP A 136 7.95 -38.18 22.30
N SER A 137 8.60 -37.35 21.50
CA SER A 137 9.11 -37.72 20.18
C SER A 137 10.55 -37.29 19.97
N PHE A 138 11.17 -37.89 18.95
CA PHE A 138 12.37 -37.39 18.32
C PHE A 138 12.11 -37.28 16.81
N GLY A 139 11.60 -36.12 16.35
CA GLY A 139 11.15 -35.93 14.96
C GLY A 139 9.64 -36.08 14.78
N SER A 140 9.18 -36.47 13.58
CA SER A 140 7.77 -36.42 13.16
C SER A 140 6.86 -37.50 13.76
N GLU A 141 7.40 -38.62 14.23
CA GLU A 141 6.62 -39.77 14.75
C GLU A 141 6.60 -39.83 16.29
N PRO A 142 5.54 -40.36 16.91
CA PRO A 142 5.48 -40.58 18.36
C PRO A 142 6.46 -41.68 18.79
N SER A 143 7.39 -41.38 19.70
CA SER A 143 8.42 -42.34 20.15
C SER A 143 8.04 -43.03 21.47
N ILE A 144 7.56 -42.28 22.46
CA ILE A 144 6.88 -42.83 23.64
C ILE A 144 5.55 -42.13 23.76
N PHE A 145 4.46 -42.89 23.79
CA PHE A 145 3.11 -42.34 23.82
C PHE A 145 2.17 -43.15 24.68
N VAL A 146 1.10 -42.51 25.14
CA VAL A 146 0.13 -43.09 26.07
C VAL A 146 -1.29 -42.87 25.58
N ASN A 147 -2.18 -43.81 25.91
CA ASN A 147 -3.62 -43.63 25.79
C ASN A 147 -4.22 -43.30 27.17
N LEU A 148 -4.69 -42.07 27.37
CA LEU A 148 -5.33 -41.66 28.63
C LEU A 148 -6.82 -42.00 28.71
N ALA A 149 -7.44 -42.41 27.60
CA ALA A 149 -8.86 -42.71 27.59
C ALA A 149 -9.19 -43.92 28.47
N ALA A 150 -10.45 -43.97 28.93
CA ALA A 150 -11.01 -45.13 29.63
C ALA A 150 -11.30 -46.30 28.67
N GLU A 151 -11.40 -46.02 27.36
CA GLU A 151 -11.71 -46.99 26.31
C GLU A 151 -10.55 -47.13 25.31
N PRO A 152 -10.43 -48.26 24.59
CA PRO A 152 -9.47 -48.41 23.52
C PRO A 152 -9.67 -47.35 22.41
N VAL A 153 -8.56 -46.80 21.90
CA VAL A 153 -8.59 -45.78 20.85
C VAL A 153 -8.05 -46.36 19.56
N LYS A 154 -8.84 -46.29 18.48
CA LYS A 154 -8.43 -46.71 17.14
C LYS A 154 -7.84 -45.53 16.38
N VAL A 155 -6.58 -45.67 15.95
CA VAL A 155 -5.86 -44.68 15.14
C VAL A 155 -5.28 -45.36 13.89
N TRP A 156 -3.98 -45.69 13.89
CA TRP A 156 -3.36 -46.59 12.92
C TRP A 156 -3.45 -48.06 13.37
N THR A 157 -3.50 -48.29 14.68
CA THR A 157 -3.84 -49.57 15.31
C THR A 157 -4.88 -49.35 16.43
N THR A 158 -5.35 -50.42 17.06
CA THR A 158 -6.18 -50.34 18.26
C THR A 158 -5.28 -50.27 19.49
N LEU A 159 -5.26 -49.10 20.15
CA LEU A 159 -4.46 -48.86 21.35
C LEU A 159 -5.32 -49.12 22.59
N PRO A 160 -4.99 -50.12 23.44
CA PRO A 160 -5.72 -50.36 24.68
C PRO A 160 -5.81 -49.12 25.58
N ALA A 161 -6.88 -49.08 26.37
CA ALA A 161 -7.11 -48.02 27.34
C ALA A 161 -6.01 -48.00 28.41
N ARG A 162 -5.62 -46.82 28.87
CA ARG A 162 -4.67 -46.65 30.00
C ARG A 162 -3.33 -47.37 29.82
N SER A 163 -2.79 -47.34 28.60
CA SER A 163 -1.59 -48.08 28.22
C SER A 163 -0.44 -47.17 27.78
N VAL A 164 0.79 -47.70 27.88
CA VAL A 164 2.04 -47.06 27.47
C VAL A 164 2.61 -47.80 26.27
N PHE A 165 3.01 -47.04 25.26
CA PHE A 165 3.56 -47.55 24.03
C PHE A 165 4.91 -46.92 23.72
N VAL A 166 5.76 -47.70 23.07
CA VAL A 166 7.06 -47.29 22.57
C VAL A 166 7.12 -47.60 21.09
N HIS A 167 7.73 -46.71 20.31
CA HIS A 167 7.96 -46.92 18.89
C HIS A 167 9.39 -46.50 18.53
N PRO A 168 10.24 -47.44 18.06
CA PRO A 168 11.59 -47.10 17.61
C PRO A 168 11.53 -46.40 16.24
N GLY A 169 12.54 -45.59 15.92
CA GLY A 169 12.75 -45.13 14.54
C GLY A 169 13.70 -46.07 13.79
N PRO A 170 13.85 -45.94 12.44
CA PRO A 170 14.60 -46.89 11.60
C PRO A 170 16.02 -47.26 12.08
N LYS A 171 16.68 -46.35 12.80
CA LYS A 171 18.01 -46.56 13.41
C LYS A 171 18.08 -45.98 14.83
N ARG A 172 16.94 -45.89 15.51
CA ARG A 172 16.79 -45.14 16.78
C ARG A 172 16.04 -45.97 17.80
N PRO A 173 16.73 -46.77 18.62
CA PRO A 173 16.13 -47.45 19.76
C PRO A 173 15.57 -46.45 20.76
N VAL A 174 14.42 -46.79 21.33
CA VAL A 174 13.74 -45.94 22.32
C VAL A 174 13.57 -46.71 23.61
N ALA A 175 13.90 -46.08 24.72
CA ALA A 175 13.96 -46.72 26.02
C ALA A 175 13.15 -45.97 27.09
N ILE A 176 12.52 -46.75 27.96
CA ILE A 176 11.95 -46.29 29.23
C ILE A 176 12.94 -46.67 30.33
N ALA A 177 13.50 -45.66 31.00
CA ALA A 177 14.43 -45.83 32.11
C ALA A 177 13.74 -45.52 33.45
N TRP A 178 13.97 -46.38 34.44
CA TRP A 178 13.61 -46.18 35.84
C TRP A 178 14.88 -46.04 36.67
N THR A 179 15.04 -44.90 37.35
CA THR A 179 16.17 -44.64 38.26
C THR A 179 15.78 -45.03 39.68
N SER A 180 16.56 -45.91 40.31
CA SER A 180 16.29 -46.38 41.67
C SER A 180 16.47 -45.27 42.71
N PRO A 181 15.49 -45.06 43.61
CA PRO A 181 15.66 -44.23 44.80
C PRO A 181 16.21 -45.01 46.00
N ILE A 182 16.35 -46.34 45.90
CA ILE A 182 16.65 -47.24 47.02
C ILE A 182 17.80 -48.20 46.76
N SER A 183 18.33 -48.76 47.85
CA SER A 183 19.13 -49.98 47.83
C SER A 183 18.24 -51.16 48.18
N GLY A 184 18.18 -52.20 47.35
CA GLY A 184 17.36 -53.36 47.66
C GLY A 184 17.26 -54.37 46.52
N GLU A 185 16.69 -55.53 46.82
CA GLU A 185 16.30 -56.51 45.81
C GLU A 185 14.94 -56.15 45.20
N LEU A 186 14.89 -56.20 43.87
CA LEU A 186 13.70 -55.91 43.07
C LEU A 186 13.28 -57.16 42.31
N LEU A 187 11.98 -57.43 42.30
CA LEU A 187 11.30 -58.31 41.35
C LEU A 187 10.69 -57.45 40.24
N ILE A 188 11.09 -57.72 39.00
CA ILE A 188 10.71 -56.99 37.81
C ILE A 188 9.87 -57.93 36.95
N THR A 189 8.57 -57.66 36.85
CA THR A 189 7.61 -58.50 36.11
C THR A 189 6.88 -57.68 35.08
N GLY A 190 6.66 -58.20 33.89
CA GLY A 190 5.95 -57.47 32.84
C GLY A 190 5.73 -58.27 31.58
N ARG A 191 5.23 -57.59 30.55
CA ARG A 191 5.15 -58.09 29.18
C ARG A 191 5.44 -56.98 28.18
N VAL A 192 6.03 -57.38 27.07
CA VAL A 192 6.12 -56.56 25.86
C VAL A 192 5.25 -57.21 24.79
N ALA A 193 4.43 -56.42 24.10
CA ALA A 193 3.57 -56.92 23.03
C ALA A 193 3.68 -56.03 21.80
N ASP A 194 3.64 -56.65 20.63
CA ASP A 194 3.45 -55.92 19.39
C ASP A 194 1.97 -55.52 19.28
N ALA A 195 1.71 -54.22 19.35
CA ALA A 195 0.38 -53.65 19.30
C ALA A 195 -0.02 -53.15 17.91
N HIS A 196 0.82 -53.31 16.88
CA HIS A 196 0.50 -52.92 15.51
C HIS A 196 0.84 -54.04 14.51
N PRO A 197 0.02 -55.10 14.47
CA PRO A 197 0.27 -56.24 13.58
C PRO A 197 0.27 -55.80 12.10
N GLY A 198 1.25 -56.30 11.35
CA GLY A 198 1.50 -55.91 9.96
C GLY A 198 2.98 -55.67 9.61
N GLY A 199 3.91 -55.99 10.52
CA GLY A 199 5.36 -55.80 10.36
C GLY A 199 6.16 -57.09 10.54
N ASP A 200 7.42 -56.99 11.00
CA ASP A 200 8.29 -58.13 11.31
C ASP A 200 8.43 -58.41 12.83
N GLY A 201 7.44 -57.93 13.59
CA GLY A 201 7.37 -57.96 15.05
C GLY A 201 8.30 -56.93 15.70
N VAL A 202 8.44 -56.97 17.02
CA VAL A 202 9.25 -56.00 17.79
C VAL A 202 10.31 -56.69 18.63
N SER A 203 11.48 -56.07 18.79
CA SER A 203 12.56 -56.61 19.62
C SER A 203 12.75 -55.73 20.85
N PHE A 204 12.92 -56.33 22.03
CA PHE A 204 13.19 -55.56 23.25
C PHE A 204 14.33 -56.14 24.07
N GLU A 205 14.95 -55.27 24.86
CA GLU A 205 16.02 -55.60 25.78
C GLU A 205 15.75 -54.93 27.13
N LEU A 206 15.77 -55.73 28.20
CA LEU A 206 15.69 -55.30 29.58
C LEU A 206 17.08 -55.38 30.23
N SER A 207 17.58 -54.23 30.68
CA SER A 207 18.94 -54.08 31.21
C SER A 207 18.98 -53.37 32.57
N HIS A 208 19.96 -53.74 33.39
CA HIS A 208 20.35 -53.03 34.61
C HIS A 208 21.67 -52.30 34.39
N LEU A 209 21.71 -51.00 34.63
CA LEU A 209 22.94 -50.22 34.60
C LEU A 209 23.43 -49.99 36.04
N ALA A 210 24.43 -50.79 36.42
CA ALA A 210 25.00 -50.84 37.77
C ALA A 210 26.05 -49.72 38.00
N GLY A 211 25.61 -48.47 37.86
CA GLY A 211 26.41 -47.28 38.14
C GLY A 211 25.58 -46.25 38.91
N ALA A 212 25.78 -46.16 40.22
CA ALA A 212 25.04 -45.25 41.10
C ALA A 212 25.16 -43.76 40.69
N GLU A 213 26.24 -43.40 40.01
CA GLU A 213 26.45 -42.05 39.48
C GLU A 213 25.59 -41.70 38.24
N LEU A 214 25.06 -42.71 37.54
CA LEU A 214 24.37 -42.52 36.26
C LEU A 214 23.03 -41.82 36.42
N GLY A 215 22.27 -42.11 37.47
CA GLY A 215 20.97 -41.50 37.72
C GLY A 215 21.05 -40.00 38.01
N GLN A 216 22.11 -39.54 38.69
CA GLN A 216 22.35 -38.11 38.88
C GLN A 216 22.91 -37.48 37.60
N ALA A 217 23.82 -38.15 36.90
CA ALA A 217 24.34 -37.65 35.63
C ALA A 217 23.23 -37.48 34.57
N LEU A 218 22.26 -38.40 34.50
CA LEU A 218 21.08 -38.25 33.64
C LEU A 218 20.19 -37.07 34.07
N ALA A 219 20.03 -36.84 35.37
CA ALA A 219 19.31 -35.66 35.88
C ALA A 219 19.98 -34.37 35.40
N ASP A 220 21.31 -34.29 35.57
CA ASP A 220 22.11 -33.12 35.21
C ASP A 220 22.10 -32.88 33.68
N LEU A 221 22.02 -33.96 32.88
CA LEU A 221 21.92 -33.88 31.42
C LEU A 221 20.55 -33.33 30.95
N SER A 222 19.47 -33.56 31.71
CA SER A 222 18.12 -33.07 31.37
C SER A 222 17.95 -31.55 31.54
N SER A 223 18.89 -30.89 32.22
CA SER A 223 18.92 -29.45 32.45
C SER A 223 20.11 -28.81 31.73
N PRO A 224 20.09 -28.69 30.38
CA PRO A 224 21.18 -28.04 29.67
C PRO A 224 21.36 -26.60 30.18
N PRO A 225 22.60 -26.06 30.18
CA PRO A 225 22.82 -24.67 30.55
C PRO A 225 22.00 -23.78 29.61
N SER A 226 20.87 -23.26 30.09
CA SER A 226 20.12 -22.26 29.36
C SER A 226 20.97 -20.99 29.30
N ASP A 227 21.20 -20.47 28.10
CA ASP A 227 21.83 -19.15 27.93
C ASP A 227 20.94 -18.00 28.41
N PHE A 228 19.78 -18.30 29.00
CA PHE A 228 18.80 -17.31 29.41
C PHE A 228 18.45 -17.49 30.90
N PRO A 229 18.43 -16.37 31.68
CA PRO A 229 17.64 -16.36 32.90
C PRO A 229 16.18 -16.64 32.51
N SER A 230 15.46 -17.33 33.39
CA SER A 230 14.01 -17.47 33.32
C SER A 230 13.36 -16.09 33.19
N ALA A 231 13.15 -15.64 31.95
CA ALA A 231 12.19 -14.62 31.62
C ALA A 231 10.88 -15.37 31.42
N THR A 232 10.23 -15.75 32.52
CA THR A 232 8.80 -16.08 32.43
C THR A 232 8.12 -14.86 31.84
N LEU A 233 7.63 -14.99 30.61
CA LEU A 233 6.62 -14.11 30.05
C LEU A 233 5.45 -14.08 31.05
N PRO A 234 4.77 -12.92 31.22
CA PRO A 234 3.55 -12.91 32.01
C PRO A 234 2.59 -13.99 31.48
N PRO A 235 1.87 -14.71 32.36
CA PRO A 235 1.09 -15.90 32.00
C PRO A 235 -0.02 -15.62 30.97
N ASP A 236 -0.38 -14.36 30.78
CA ASP A 236 -1.19 -13.90 29.66
C ASP A 236 -0.52 -12.69 28.98
N VAL A 237 0.18 -12.99 27.88
CA VAL A 237 0.87 -12.03 27.02
C VAL A 237 -0.07 -10.95 26.48
N ILE A 238 -1.35 -11.29 26.27
CA ILE A 238 -2.37 -10.37 25.76
C ILE A 238 -2.86 -9.44 26.88
N ALA A 239 -3.00 -9.93 28.11
CA ALA A 239 -3.36 -9.09 29.26
C ALA A 239 -2.30 -8.01 29.54
N TYR A 240 -1.01 -8.35 29.43
CA TYR A 240 0.08 -7.39 29.60
C TYR A 240 0.08 -6.29 28.52
N VAL A 241 -0.16 -6.65 27.26
CA VAL A 241 -0.27 -5.66 26.16
C VAL A 241 -1.52 -4.78 26.34
N ARG A 242 -2.65 -5.36 26.77
CA ARG A 242 -3.88 -4.62 27.06
C ARG A 242 -3.72 -3.63 28.22
N GLU A 243 -3.00 -4.02 29.29
CA GLU A 243 -2.65 -3.13 30.39
C GLU A 243 -1.82 -1.95 29.88
N LYS A 244 -0.75 -2.20 29.14
CA LYS A 244 0.10 -1.14 28.57
C LYS A 244 -0.63 -0.26 27.56
N TRP A 245 -1.52 -0.82 26.75
CA TRP A 245 -2.37 -0.06 25.83
C TRP A 245 -3.33 0.88 26.56
N ARG A 246 -3.96 0.42 27.65
CA ARG A 246 -4.91 1.23 28.44
C ARG A 246 -4.24 2.36 29.21
N THR A 247 -2.96 2.21 29.56
CA THR A 247 -2.22 3.20 30.36
C THR A 247 -1.30 4.10 29.54
N ALA A 248 -1.05 3.79 28.27
CA ALA A 248 -0.11 4.54 27.44
C ALA A 248 -0.75 5.83 26.88
N THR A 249 -0.01 6.93 26.94
CA THR A 249 -0.40 8.23 26.36
C THR A 249 0.03 8.39 24.90
N ASP A 250 0.87 7.47 24.39
CA ASP A 250 1.28 7.41 22.98
C ASP A 250 1.52 5.96 22.51
N ALA A 251 1.46 5.75 21.20
CA ALA A 251 1.61 4.44 20.58
C ALA A 251 3.04 3.87 20.65
N ALA A 252 4.07 4.70 20.87
CA ALA A 252 5.46 4.26 20.91
C ALA A 252 5.76 3.45 22.18
N GLN A 253 5.11 3.78 23.30
CA GLN A 253 5.23 3.05 24.56
C GLN A 253 4.66 1.62 24.46
N VAL A 254 3.52 1.46 23.79
CA VAL A 254 2.94 0.15 23.51
C VAL A 254 3.82 -0.63 22.54
N LEU A 255 4.32 0.02 21.48
CA LEU A 255 5.23 -0.60 20.52
C LEU A 255 6.54 -1.06 21.17
N ALA A 256 7.10 -0.30 22.10
CA ALA A 256 8.31 -0.68 22.82
C ALA A 256 8.07 -1.93 23.69
N ALA A 257 6.90 -2.02 24.34
CA ALA A 257 6.52 -3.20 25.12
C ALA A 257 6.28 -4.44 24.24
N ILE A 258 5.66 -4.28 23.08
CA ILE A 258 5.45 -5.35 22.08
C ILE A 258 6.79 -5.79 21.49
N LYS A 259 7.67 -4.85 21.11
CA LYS A 259 8.98 -5.17 20.53
C LYS A 259 9.91 -5.85 21.54
N ALA A 260 9.97 -5.35 22.78
CA ALA A 260 10.72 -6.00 23.86
C ALA A 260 10.18 -7.39 24.21
N MET A 261 8.93 -7.70 23.86
CA MET A 261 8.33 -9.02 24.00
C MET A 261 8.60 -9.92 22.78
N GLN A 262 8.48 -9.41 21.56
CA GLN A 262 8.85 -10.13 20.34
C GLN A 262 10.34 -10.51 20.36
N ASP A 263 11.20 -9.57 20.78
CA ASP A 263 12.62 -9.82 21.00
C ASP A 263 12.86 -10.90 22.09
N LYS A 264 11.91 -11.16 22.99
CA LYS A 264 11.98 -12.30 23.93
C LYS A 264 11.42 -13.62 23.35
N LEU A 265 10.46 -13.55 22.44
CA LEU A 265 9.84 -14.71 21.78
C LEU A 265 10.73 -15.36 20.71
N PHE A 266 11.52 -14.57 19.98
CA PHE A 266 12.24 -15.03 18.78
C PHE A 266 13.73 -15.37 18.99
N TYR A 267 14.18 -15.54 20.24
CA TYR A 267 15.61 -15.73 20.54
C TYR A 267 16.15 -17.17 20.48
N SER A 268 15.39 -18.16 19.96
CA SER A 268 15.88 -19.55 19.82
C SER A 268 15.96 -20.04 18.37
N ARG A 269 17.19 -20.34 17.92
CA ARG A 269 17.58 -21.28 16.83
C ARG A 269 16.91 -21.22 15.45
N TYR A 270 16.16 -20.19 15.10
CA TYR A 270 15.60 -20.05 13.74
C TYR A 270 16.61 -19.63 12.64
N ARG A 271 17.89 -19.43 12.98
CA ARG A 271 18.92 -18.99 12.01
C ARG A 271 19.61 -20.09 11.20
N THR A 272 19.48 -21.37 11.54
CA THR A 272 20.27 -22.46 10.92
C THR A 272 19.52 -23.32 9.89
N HIS A 273 18.21 -23.10 9.69
CA HIS A 273 17.42 -23.77 8.64
C HIS A 273 16.59 -22.73 7.88
N ASN A 274 17.22 -22.06 6.91
CA ASN A 274 16.52 -21.12 6.05
C ASN A 274 15.61 -21.87 5.06
N VAL A 275 14.31 -21.97 5.34
CA VAL A 275 13.27 -22.06 4.28
C VAL A 275 11.96 -21.41 4.76
N ILE A 276 11.97 -20.08 4.95
CA ILE A 276 10.76 -19.25 4.86
C ILE A 276 11.14 -18.15 3.87
N ALA A 277 10.51 -18.13 2.70
CA ALA A 277 10.68 -17.04 1.76
C ALA A 277 9.70 -15.94 2.17
N VAL A 278 10.24 -14.88 2.76
CA VAL A 278 9.49 -13.64 2.95
C VAL A 278 9.40 -12.97 1.57
N GLY A 279 8.36 -13.31 0.81
CA GLY A 279 8.08 -12.75 -0.51
C GLY A 279 6.84 -11.86 -0.47
N ASN A 280 6.99 -10.58 -0.80
CA ASN A 280 5.95 -9.59 -0.66
C ASN A 280 4.87 -9.75 -1.75
N GLY A 281 3.65 -10.09 -1.36
CA GLY A 281 2.47 -9.97 -2.22
C GLY A 281 2.02 -8.52 -2.42
N PHE A 282 2.91 -7.59 -2.82
CA PHE A 282 2.57 -6.25 -3.34
C PHE A 282 3.77 -5.65 -4.12
N PRO A 283 3.80 -5.75 -5.45
CA PRO A 283 4.87 -5.16 -6.27
C PRO A 283 5.05 -3.64 -6.04
N ALA A 284 3.95 -2.93 -5.75
CA ALA A 284 3.98 -1.50 -5.44
C ALA A 284 4.73 -1.19 -4.13
N TRP A 285 4.77 -2.11 -3.16
CA TRP A 285 5.49 -1.91 -1.89
C TRP A 285 7.01 -2.09 -2.05
N GLU A 286 7.45 -3.00 -2.93
CA GLU A 286 8.87 -3.21 -3.22
C GLU A 286 9.51 -2.00 -3.92
N ASP A 287 8.77 -1.33 -4.80
CA ASP A 287 9.18 -0.06 -5.39
C ASP A 287 9.23 1.09 -4.36
N THR A 288 8.45 0.97 -3.27
CA THR A 288 8.42 1.95 -2.16
C THR A 288 9.56 1.73 -1.15
N MET A 289 10.14 0.52 -1.09
CA MET A 289 11.18 0.12 -0.13
C MET A 289 12.62 0.33 -0.62
N ARG A 290 12.83 0.71 -1.88
CA ARG A 290 14.19 0.70 -2.49
C ARG A 290 15.00 1.99 -2.39
N VAL A 291 14.44 3.10 -1.94
CA VAL A 291 15.15 4.39 -1.95
C VAL A 291 14.95 5.17 -0.66
N VAL A 292 15.96 5.17 0.21
CA VAL A 292 15.95 5.86 1.50
C VAL A 292 16.98 6.99 1.54
N ALA A 293 16.76 7.99 2.41
CA ALA A 293 17.68 9.11 2.59
C ALA A 293 18.99 8.72 3.30
N ARG A 294 18.93 7.66 4.13
CA ARG A 294 20.05 7.12 4.91
C ARG A 294 19.88 5.61 5.05
N GLU A 295 20.93 4.85 4.79
CA GLU A 295 20.94 3.39 4.93
C GLU A 295 22.25 2.90 5.53
N ARG A 296 22.29 1.67 6.02
CA ARG A 296 23.51 1.07 6.58
C ARG A 296 24.19 0.18 5.54
N ALA A 297 25.46 0.47 5.26
CA ALA A 297 26.34 -0.43 4.52
C ALA A 297 27.12 -1.32 5.51
N GLU A 298 27.30 -2.59 5.17
CA GLU A 298 27.95 -3.58 6.05
C GLU A 298 28.74 -4.62 5.25
N SER A 299 29.93 -4.98 5.75
CA SER A 299 30.69 -6.15 5.30
C SER A 299 31.33 -6.89 6.48
N VAL A 300 31.59 -8.17 6.28
CA VAL A 300 32.43 -8.97 7.18
C VAL A 300 33.89 -8.49 7.05
N ALA A 301 34.50 -8.10 8.16
CA ALA A 301 35.90 -7.73 8.27
C ALA A 301 36.70 -8.91 8.85
N ARG A 302 37.44 -9.63 7.99
CA ARG A 302 38.39 -10.67 8.41
C ARG A 302 39.84 -10.17 8.45
N GLU A 303 40.13 -9.20 7.61
CA GLU A 303 41.43 -8.54 7.44
C GLU A 303 41.26 -7.03 7.66
N PRO A 304 42.31 -6.29 8.06
CA PRO A 304 42.23 -4.86 8.36
C PRO A 304 42.34 -3.97 7.09
N ILE A 305 41.90 -4.46 5.93
CA ILE A 305 41.89 -3.74 4.64
C ILE A 305 40.45 -3.63 4.14
N PHE A 306 40.02 -2.40 3.83
CA PHE A 306 38.64 -2.12 3.45
C PHE A 306 38.53 -1.12 2.29
N ARG A 307 37.39 -1.14 1.60
CA ARG A 307 37.06 -0.21 0.52
C ARG A 307 35.67 0.42 0.74
N LEU A 308 35.60 1.73 0.54
CA LEU A 308 34.35 2.49 0.41
C LEU A 308 34.13 2.73 -1.07
N VAL A 309 33.03 2.21 -1.61
CA VAL A 309 32.70 2.33 -3.04
C VAL A 309 31.38 3.07 -3.17
N ALA A 310 31.41 4.24 -3.80
CA ALA A 310 30.23 5.03 -4.10
C ALA A 310 29.94 4.97 -5.61
N ARG A 311 28.96 4.17 -6.04
CA ARG A 311 28.62 4.02 -7.46
C ARG A 311 27.35 4.79 -7.80
N GLN A 312 27.42 5.67 -8.79
CA GLN A 312 26.23 6.38 -9.25
C GLN A 312 25.28 5.46 -10.03
N VAL A 313 23.99 5.56 -9.75
CA VAL A 313 22.92 4.90 -10.51
C VAL A 313 22.40 5.90 -11.54
N ALA A 314 22.34 5.50 -12.80
CA ALA A 314 22.07 6.39 -13.93
C ALA A 314 20.77 7.20 -13.79
N PRO A 315 20.72 8.46 -14.32
CA PRO A 315 21.78 9.15 -15.04
C PRO A 315 22.85 9.76 -14.12
N ALA A 316 24.08 9.89 -14.63
CA ALA A 316 25.18 10.49 -13.89
C ALA A 316 24.91 11.97 -13.61
N ALA A 317 24.85 12.33 -12.33
CA ALA A 317 24.66 13.69 -11.81
C ALA A 317 25.97 14.17 -11.16
N PRO A 318 26.77 15.01 -11.84
CA PRO A 318 28.00 15.58 -11.29
C PRO A 318 27.75 16.35 -9.98
N GLY A 319 28.73 16.38 -9.07
CA GLY A 319 28.61 17.08 -7.80
C GLY A 319 27.78 16.34 -6.74
N THR A 320 27.66 15.01 -6.86
CA THR A 320 27.03 14.15 -5.86
C THR A 320 28.07 13.68 -4.85
N PHE A 321 27.86 13.90 -3.55
CA PHE A 321 28.75 13.44 -2.48
C PHE A 321 28.05 12.47 -1.54
N VAL A 322 28.75 11.38 -1.22
CA VAL A 322 28.33 10.35 -0.28
C VAL A 322 28.97 10.59 1.07
N VAL A 323 28.14 10.67 2.09
CA VAL A 323 28.54 10.82 3.49
C VAL A 323 28.57 9.45 4.13
N TRP A 324 29.76 9.00 4.53
CA TRP A 324 30.02 7.77 5.29
C TRP A 324 30.17 8.12 6.76
N ASP A 325 29.05 8.16 7.47
CA ASP A 325 28.98 8.52 8.88
C ASP A 325 29.18 7.28 9.78
N ARG A 326 29.74 7.51 10.97
CA ARG A 326 29.96 6.50 12.00
C ARG A 326 30.61 5.20 11.50
N LEU A 327 31.70 5.31 10.75
CA LEU A 327 32.49 4.16 10.32
C LEU A 327 33.04 3.39 11.55
N ARG A 328 32.63 2.13 11.72
CA ARG A 328 32.83 1.38 12.98
C ARG A 328 32.99 -0.13 12.80
N LEU A 329 33.75 -0.74 13.71
CA LEU A 329 33.84 -2.19 13.86
C LEU A 329 32.89 -2.66 14.98
N GLU A 330 32.04 -3.62 14.67
CA GLU A 330 31.05 -4.17 15.60
C GLU A 330 30.90 -5.70 15.47
N GLY A 331 30.44 -6.37 16.53
CA GLY A 331 30.41 -7.83 16.62
C GLY A 331 31.63 -8.43 17.32
N GLY A 332 31.55 -9.71 17.71
CA GLY A 332 32.50 -10.36 18.62
C GLY A 332 32.27 -10.00 20.09
N ALA A 333 33.18 -10.42 20.99
CA ALA A 333 33.12 -10.10 22.43
C ALA A 333 33.64 -8.69 22.79
N ALA A 334 34.18 -7.95 21.80
CA ALA A 334 34.73 -6.61 21.99
C ALA A 334 33.65 -5.51 21.82
N PRO A 335 33.76 -4.36 22.51
CA PRO A 335 32.84 -3.23 22.36
C PRO A 335 32.89 -2.62 20.95
N VAL A 336 31.82 -1.92 20.53
CA VAL A 336 31.78 -1.21 19.25
C VAL A 336 32.89 -0.15 19.21
N MET A 337 33.68 -0.15 18.14
CA MET A 337 34.81 0.77 17.98
C MET A 337 34.52 1.74 16.83
N LEU A 338 34.31 3.01 17.15
CA LEU A 338 34.17 4.07 16.15
C LEU A 338 35.56 4.53 15.71
N LEU A 339 35.85 4.46 14.42
CA LEU A 339 37.23 4.68 13.95
C LEU A 339 37.70 6.13 14.12
N SER A 340 36.77 7.09 14.13
CA SER A 340 37.06 8.52 14.29
C SER A 340 37.37 8.95 15.73
N GLU A 341 37.02 8.15 16.75
CA GLU A 341 37.20 8.47 18.17
C GLU A 341 38.60 8.12 18.71
N HIS A 342 39.41 7.41 17.91
CA HIS A 342 40.77 7.02 18.27
C HIS A 342 41.79 7.88 17.49
N PRO A 343 42.53 8.80 18.13
CA PRO A 343 43.38 9.78 17.44
C PRO A 343 44.39 9.18 16.45
N GLU A 344 45.02 8.06 16.83
CA GLU A 344 46.03 7.40 15.98
C GLU A 344 45.40 6.64 14.79
N LEU A 345 44.25 5.97 15.01
CA LEU A 345 43.48 5.32 13.93
C LEU A 345 42.89 6.35 12.99
N ARG A 346 42.36 7.45 13.53
CA ARG A 346 41.88 8.59 12.77
C ARG A 346 42.98 9.13 11.87
N ALA A 347 44.14 9.47 12.42
CA ALA A 347 45.27 10.01 11.66
C ALA A 347 45.73 9.06 10.55
N ALA A 348 45.76 7.76 10.83
CA ALA A 348 46.14 6.75 9.85
C ALA A 348 45.10 6.55 8.74
N ILE A 349 43.81 6.56 9.06
CA ILE A 349 42.75 6.51 8.07
C ILE A 349 42.80 7.76 7.20
N GLU A 350 42.91 8.94 7.80
CA GLU A 350 43.01 10.21 7.06
C GLU A 350 44.23 10.22 6.12
N ALA A 351 45.38 9.72 6.57
CA ALA A 351 46.57 9.56 5.74
C ALA A 351 46.41 8.51 4.63
N ALA A 352 45.70 7.40 4.90
CA ALA A 352 45.52 6.31 3.95
C ALA A 352 44.52 6.66 2.84
N CYS A 353 43.45 7.38 3.16
CA CYS A 353 42.40 7.74 2.20
C CYS A 353 42.55 9.14 1.59
N GLY A 354 43.38 10.01 2.16
CA GLY A 354 43.50 11.41 1.72
C GLY A 354 42.29 12.28 2.06
N LEU A 355 41.37 11.79 2.89
CA LEU A 355 40.17 12.50 3.35
C LEU A 355 40.31 12.83 4.84
N GLN A 356 39.59 13.83 5.32
CA GLN A 356 39.61 14.22 6.74
C GLN A 356 38.24 14.01 7.37
N PHE A 357 38.21 13.38 8.55
CA PHE A 357 36.95 13.20 9.28
C PHE A 357 36.35 14.57 9.63
N GLY A 358 35.06 14.73 9.37
CA GLY A 358 34.35 15.98 9.62
C GLY A 358 34.65 17.10 8.63
N LYS A 359 35.37 16.83 7.53
CA LYS A 359 35.57 17.81 6.45
C LYS A 359 34.96 17.34 5.14
N HIS A 360 34.09 18.18 4.60
CA HIS A 360 33.54 18.01 3.26
C HIS A 360 34.50 18.61 2.20
N PRO A 361 34.74 17.96 1.05
CA PRO A 361 35.63 18.47 -0.01
C PRO A 361 35.26 19.89 -0.50
N GLN A 362 33.97 20.21 -0.50
CA GLN A 362 33.44 21.53 -0.86
C GLN A 362 33.15 22.47 0.33
N GLY A 363 33.63 22.17 1.55
CA GLY A 363 33.44 23.03 2.73
C GLY A 363 32.02 23.05 3.33
N ARG A 364 31.15 22.10 2.93
CA ARG A 364 29.79 21.95 3.45
C ARG A 364 29.79 21.33 4.87
N PRO A 365 28.78 21.62 5.71
CA PRO A 365 28.68 21.04 7.05
C PRO A 365 28.41 19.53 6.97
N VAL A 366 29.19 18.74 7.71
CA VAL A 366 29.04 17.28 7.84
C VAL A 366 29.32 16.82 9.27
N PRO A 367 28.81 15.65 9.71
CA PRO A 367 29.11 15.11 11.03
C PRO A 367 30.63 14.97 11.26
N ALA A 368 31.09 15.25 12.48
CA ALA A 368 32.50 15.19 12.84
C ALA A 368 33.14 13.80 12.64
N ALA A 369 32.32 12.74 12.64
CA ALA A 369 32.72 11.35 12.44
C ALA A 369 32.59 10.87 10.99
N ALA A 370 32.20 11.74 10.05
CA ALA A 370 31.94 11.35 8.68
C ALA A 370 33.18 11.51 7.78
N LEU A 371 33.35 10.55 6.87
CA LEU A 371 34.16 10.71 5.67
C LEU A 371 33.23 11.00 4.49
N VAL A 372 33.66 11.87 3.57
CA VAL A 372 32.86 12.25 2.41
C VAL A 372 33.60 11.90 1.14
N THR A 373 32.95 11.15 0.26
CA THR A 373 33.51 10.73 -1.03
C THR A 373 32.65 11.24 -2.17
N GLU A 374 33.23 11.58 -3.31
CA GLU A 374 32.44 11.89 -4.52
C GLU A 374 31.81 10.61 -5.08
N ALA A 375 30.59 10.68 -5.61
CA ALA A 375 30.00 9.57 -6.32
C ALA A 375 30.84 9.21 -7.56
N GLY A 376 31.13 7.93 -7.74
CA GLY A 376 32.08 7.42 -8.73
C GLY A 376 33.48 7.14 -8.17
N SER A 377 33.77 7.52 -6.93
CA SER A 377 35.07 7.24 -6.28
C SER A 377 35.09 5.94 -5.49
N GLU A 378 36.28 5.33 -5.44
CA GLU A 378 36.63 4.19 -4.60
C GLU A 378 37.76 4.61 -3.66
N VAL A 379 37.53 4.45 -2.35
CA VAL A 379 38.49 4.82 -1.31
C VAL A 379 38.95 3.57 -0.59
N ARG A 380 40.25 3.30 -0.64
CA ARG A 380 40.87 2.15 0.04
C ARG A 380 41.46 2.60 1.38
N ILE A 381 41.17 1.84 2.43
CA ILE A 381 41.69 2.04 3.78
C ILE A 381 42.49 0.79 4.15
N ASP A 382 43.82 0.90 4.17
CA ASP A 382 44.75 -0.18 4.50
C ASP A 382 45.35 0.04 5.90
N LEU A 383 44.76 -0.61 6.90
CA LEU A 383 45.20 -0.49 8.29
C LEU A 383 46.35 -1.45 8.63
N LYS A 384 46.86 -2.26 7.70
CA LYS A 384 48.06 -3.11 7.94
C LYS A 384 49.34 -2.30 8.12
N LYS A 385 49.34 -1.05 7.68
CA LYS A 385 50.50 -0.13 7.78
C LYS A 385 50.60 0.58 9.14
N LEU A 386 49.68 0.28 10.06
CA LEU A 386 49.69 0.82 11.40
C LEU A 386 50.82 0.21 12.25
N PRO A 387 51.33 0.95 13.25
CA PRO A 387 52.14 0.38 14.32
C PRO A 387 51.49 -0.86 14.96
N GLU A 388 52.31 -1.86 15.30
CA GLU A 388 51.88 -3.15 15.86
C GLU A 388 50.88 -3.06 17.05
N PRO A 389 50.98 -2.08 17.97
CA PRO A 389 50.01 -1.91 19.05
C PRO A 389 48.59 -1.60 18.56
N LEU A 390 48.44 -0.86 17.46
CA LEU A 390 47.14 -0.50 16.89
C LEU A 390 46.51 -1.63 16.08
N ILE A 391 47.33 -2.43 15.40
CA ILE A 391 46.85 -3.64 14.71
C ILE A 391 46.24 -4.62 15.72
N LYS A 392 46.86 -4.76 16.91
CA LYS A 392 46.34 -5.60 18.00
C LYS A 392 44.99 -5.12 18.55
N LEU A 393 44.65 -3.83 18.43
CA LEU A 393 43.36 -3.28 18.88
C LEU A 393 42.18 -3.64 17.96
N LEU A 394 42.42 -3.96 16.68
CA LEU A 394 41.34 -4.18 15.70
C LEU A 394 40.56 -5.51 15.89
N ALA A 395 41.04 -6.41 16.76
CA ALA A 395 40.39 -7.65 17.23
C ALA A 395 39.43 -8.31 16.21
N LEU A 396 39.97 -8.81 15.09
CA LEU A 396 39.22 -9.45 14.00
C LEU A 396 38.97 -10.94 14.27
N PRO A 397 37.92 -11.57 13.69
CA PRO A 397 36.97 -11.01 12.73
C PRO A 397 35.80 -10.25 13.38
N ARG A 398 35.41 -9.12 12.78
CA ARG A 398 34.25 -8.28 13.16
C ARG A 398 33.45 -7.88 11.92
N PHE A 399 32.37 -7.13 12.08
CA PHE A 399 31.66 -6.47 10.98
C PHE A 399 32.10 -5.01 10.89
N LEU A 400 32.46 -4.56 9.70
CA LEU A 400 32.65 -3.14 9.42
C LEU A 400 31.32 -2.56 8.96
N ARG A 401 30.90 -1.44 9.56
CA ARG A 401 29.63 -0.77 9.25
C ARG A 401 29.83 0.73 9.09
N ALA A 402 29.04 1.31 8.20
CA ALA A 402 28.90 2.75 8.04
C ALA A 402 27.43 3.10 7.83
N ASP A 403 27.02 4.25 8.34
CA ASP A 403 25.74 4.83 7.96
C ASP A 403 25.96 5.76 6.77
N VAL A 404 25.26 5.51 5.68
CA VAL A 404 25.48 6.16 4.39
C VAL A 404 24.30 7.07 4.08
N SER A 405 24.58 8.29 3.62
CA SER A 405 23.60 9.21 3.04
C SER A 405 24.20 10.04 1.92
N LEU A 406 23.37 10.71 1.12
CA LEU A 406 23.85 11.79 0.25
C LEU A 406 23.89 13.11 1.02
N ASP A 407 24.85 13.98 0.70
CA ASP A 407 24.89 15.32 1.24
C ASP A 407 23.70 16.17 0.71
N ALA A 408 23.25 17.15 1.47
CA ALA A 408 22.06 17.94 1.13
C ALA A 408 22.25 18.88 -0.09
N GLY A 409 23.49 19.10 -0.53
CA GLY A 409 23.79 19.87 -1.74
C GLY A 409 24.04 18.99 -2.98
N SER A 410 23.81 17.67 -2.89
CA SER A 410 23.76 16.79 -4.05
C SER A 410 22.54 17.11 -4.92
N PRO A 411 22.57 16.91 -6.25
CA PRO A 411 21.40 17.11 -7.11
C PRO A 411 20.19 16.29 -6.66
N GLU A 412 18.97 16.83 -6.81
CA GLU A 412 17.76 16.09 -6.43
C GLU A 412 17.55 14.81 -7.26
N SER A 413 18.13 14.73 -8.46
CA SER A 413 18.16 13.52 -9.28
C SER A 413 19.19 12.47 -8.83
N ALA A 414 20.05 12.78 -7.85
CA ALA A 414 21.15 11.91 -7.47
C ALA A 414 20.65 10.64 -6.74
N THR A 415 21.11 9.49 -7.24
CA THR A 415 20.94 8.17 -6.61
C THR A 415 22.27 7.43 -6.65
N VAL A 416 22.66 6.82 -5.52
CA VAL A 416 23.94 6.14 -5.36
C VAL A 416 23.75 4.76 -4.72
N GLN A 417 24.50 3.79 -5.22
CA GLN A 417 24.78 2.53 -4.56
C GLN A 417 26.10 2.66 -3.79
N ALA A 418 26.03 2.54 -2.47
CA ALA A 418 27.19 2.59 -1.60
C ALA A 418 27.50 1.19 -1.07
N LEU A 419 28.73 0.73 -1.32
CA LEU A 419 29.23 -0.55 -0.85
C LEU A 419 30.42 -0.34 0.07
N LEU A 420 30.45 -1.15 1.12
CA LEU A 420 31.59 -1.25 2.01
C LEU A 420 32.11 -2.67 1.87
N LEU A 421 33.37 -2.84 1.45
CA LEU A 421 33.94 -4.13 1.07
C LEU A 421 35.21 -4.40 1.90
N ALA A 422 35.36 -5.62 2.43
CA ALA A 422 36.63 -6.08 2.98
C ALA A 422 37.48 -6.75 1.89
N GLU A 423 38.78 -6.46 1.86
CA GLU A 423 39.72 -7.03 0.88
C GLU A 423 40.52 -8.18 1.51
N PRO A 424 40.60 -9.37 0.89
CA PRO A 424 41.41 -10.49 1.40
C PRO A 424 42.92 -10.27 1.20
N ASP A 425 43.76 -10.88 2.04
CA ASP A 425 45.23 -10.84 1.91
C ASP A 425 45.68 -11.52 0.60
N PRO A 426 46.58 -10.91 -0.21
CA PRO A 426 47.13 -11.51 -1.41
C PRO A 426 47.78 -12.89 -1.20
N LYS A 427 48.27 -13.23 0.00
CA LYS A 427 48.89 -14.52 0.32
C LYS A 427 47.90 -15.67 0.54
N ASP A 428 46.62 -15.37 0.82
CA ASP A 428 45.55 -16.37 0.99
C ASP A 428 44.94 -16.85 -0.34
N ARG A 429 45.53 -16.47 -1.48
CA ARG A 429 45.06 -16.81 -2.83
C ARG A 429 44.97 -18.31 -3.15
N LYS A 430 45.52 -19.21 -2.32
CA LYS A 430 45.49 -20.66 -2.59
C LYS A 430 44.23 -21.38 -2.10
N GLU A 431 43.40 -20.75 -1.28
CA GLU A 431 42.12 -21.34 -0.84
C GLU A 431 40.96 -20.38 -1.08
N ARG A 432 40.50 -20.27 -2.33
CA ARG A 432 39.08 -20.09 -2.70
C ARG A 432 38.91 -19.84 -4.20
N ASN A 433 38.16 -20.74 -4.83
CA ASN A 433 37.48 -20.54 -6.11
C ASN A 433 36.26 -19.59 -5.97
N ARG A 434 36.38 -18.48 -5.22
CA ARG A 434 35.29 -17.53 -4.97
C ARG A 434 35.75 -16.11 -5.28
N THR A 435 35.25 -15.58 -6.40
CA THR A 435 35.09 -14.16 -6.76
C THR A 435 36.08 -13.18 -6.13
N VAL A 436 37.23 -13.03 -6.78
CA VAL A 436 38.09 -11.84 -6.61
C VAL A 436 37.51 -10.73 -7.47
N TRP A 437 36.82 -9.77 -6.86
CA TRP A 437 36.24 -8.60 -7.54
C TRP A 437 37.32 -7.73 -8.16
N ARG A 438 37.36 -7.62 -9.50
CA ARG A 438 38.17 -6.62 -10.21
C ARG A 438 37.35 -5.34 -10.40
N SER A 439 38.03 -4.19 -10.49
CA SER A 439 37.39 -2.94 -10.92
C SER A 439 36.77 -3.16 -12.31
N GLY A 440 35.43 -3.17 -12.38
CA GLY A 440 34.67 -3.37 -13.61
C GLY A 440 33.85 -4.67 -13.75
N ASP A 441 33.93 -5.62 -12.81
CA ASP A 441 33.16 -6.87 -12.92
C ASP A 441 31.65 -6.67 -12.61
N PRO A 442 30.72 -7.31 -13.37
CA PRO A 442 29.29 -7.29 -13.08
C PRO A 442 28.94 -8.13 -11.83
N LEU A 443 28.04 -7.60 -10.98
CA LEU A 443 27.53 -8.28 -9.79
C LEU A 443 26.67 -9.49 -10.20
N ILE A 444 27.10 -10.70 -9.85
CA ILE A 444 26.30 -11.93 -9.99
C ILE A 444 25.92 -12.39 -8.58
N ALA A 445 24.61 -12.41 -8.33
CA ALA A 445 23.98 -12.79 -7.08
C ALA A 445 23.99 -14.30 -6.89
N ASP A 446 24.74 -14.84 -5.92
CA ASP A 446 24.44 -16.18 -5.36
C ASP A 446 25.17 -16.56 -4.04
N GLU A 447 25.73 -15.62 -3.27
CA GLU A 447 26.19 -15.88 -1.88
C GLU A 447 26.09 -14.59 -1.03
N PRO A 448 26.07 -14.64 0.32
CA PRO A 448 25.53 -13.55 1.15
C PRO A 448 26.36 -12.27 1.00
N GLU A 449 25.88 -11.40 0.12
CA GLU A 449 26.54 -10.17 -0.28
C GLU A 449 26.61 -9.17 0.89
N PRO A 450 27.61 -8.27 0.93
CA PRO A 450 27.56 -7.08 1.77
C PRO A 450 26.26 -6.32 1.47
N ARG A 451 25.59 -5.81 2.51
CA ARG A 451 24.34 -5.05 2.34
C ARG A 451 24.66 -3.78 1.53
N VAL A 452 24.24 -3.76 0.26
CA VAL A 452 24.38 -2.61 -0.63
C VAL A 452 23.37 -1.55 -0.20
N ALA A 453 23.85 -0.36 0.17
CA ALA A 453 22.99 0.76 0.51
C ALA A 453 22.54 1.49 -0.77
N GLN A 454 21.23 1.62 -0.99
CA GLN A 454 20.65 2.42 -2.08
C GLN A 454 20.07 3.72 -1.51
N VAL A 455 20.83 4.81 -1.72
CA VAL A 455 20.48 6.12 -1.18
C VAL A 455 20.18 7.11 -2.30
N ALA A 456 19.11 7.88 -2.14
CA ALA A 456 18.83 9.03 -3.00
C ALA A 456 18.82 10.32 -2.21
N HIS A 457 18.67 11.43 -2.94
CA HIS A 457 18.61 12.75 -2.35
C HIS A 457 17.58 12.82 -1.21
N PRO A 458 17.90 13.41 -0.04
CA PRO A 458 17.03 13.39 1.13
C PRO A 458 15.60 13.91 0.89
N ARG A 459 15.44 14.92 0.03
CA ARG A 459 14.10 15.44 -0.35
C ARG A 459 13.28 14.44 -1.17
N VAL A 460 13.91 13.77 -2.13
CA VAL A 460 13.23 12.78 -2.98
C VAL A 460 12.84 11.55 -2.16
N ALA A 461 13.70 11.11 -1.25
CA ALA A 461 13.36 10.05 -0.30
C ALA A 461 12.19 10.45 0.62
N ALA A 462 12.13 11.70 1.08
CA ALA A 462 11.01 12.20 1.90
C ALA A 462 9.69 12.27 1.11
N GLU A 463 9.72 12.73 -0.15
CA GLU A 463 8.55 12.76 -1.02
C GLU A 463 8.04 11.35 -1.35
N ARG A 464 8.95 10.41 -1.68
CA ARG A 464 8.60 9.00 -1.93
C ARG A 464 8.09 8.28 -0.68
N ALA A 465 8.48 8.73 0.52
CA ALA A 465 7.98 8.17 1.78
C ALA A 465 6.58 8.68 2.17
N ARG A 466 6.07 9.77 1.55
CA ARG A 466 4.79 10.39 1.91
C ARG A 466 3.57 9.48 1.67
N PRO A 467 3.41 8.82 0.51
CA PRO A 467 2.31 7.88 0.28
C PRO A 467 2.35 6.69 1.24
N ALA A 468 3.55 6.20 1.60
CA ALA A 468 3.71 5.12 2.57
C ALA A 468 3.34 5.56 4.00
N ALA A 469 3.58 6.82 4.36
CA ALA A 469 3.17 7.38 5.65
C ALA A 469 1.64 7.58 5.71
N GLU A 470 1.03 8.06 4.62
CA GLU A 470 -0.43 8.19 4.47
C GLU A 470 -1.13 6.82 4.55
N PHE A 471 -0.58 5.79 3.88
CA PHE A 471 -1.08 4.41 3.98
C PHE A 471 -0.95 3.82 5.40
N ARG A 472 0.18 4.05 6.09
CA ARG A 472 0.40 3.65 7.49
C ARG A 472 -0.52 4.37 8.48
N ALA A 473 -1.06 5.53 8.11
CA ALA A 473 -2.04 6.25 8.92
C ALA A 473 -3.45 5.63 8.81
N LEU A 474 -3.75 4.99 7.68
CA LEU A 474 -5.02 4.34 7.40
C LEU A 474 -5.04 2.87 7.86
N PHE A 475 -3.89 2.19 7.83
CA PHE A 475 -3.74 0.80 8.25
C PHE A 475 -2.63 0.70 9.31
N PRO A 476 -2.95 0.33 10.57
CA PRO A 476 -1.94 0.14 11.61
C PRO A 476 -0.84 -0.83 11.15
N ARG A 477 0.39 -0.68 11.67
CA ARG A 477 1.48 -1.64 11.40
C ARG A 477 1.15 -3.10 11.78
N ALA A 478 0.12 -3.31 12.60
CA ALA A 478 -0.43 -4.63 12.91
C ALA A 478 -1.29 -5.24 11.79
N VAL A 479 -1.67 -4.48 10.76
CA VAL A 479 -2.29 -5.00 9.51
C VAL A 479 -1.20 -5.34 8.48
N LEU A 480 0.05 -4.96 8.76
CA LEU A 480 1.24 -5.25 7.96
C LEU A 480 2.02 -6.47 8.50
N PHE A 481 1.36 -7.42 9.17
CA PHE A 481 2.03 -8.69 9.45
C PHE A 481 2.39 -9.34 8.09
N GLU A 482 3.67 -9.68 7.93
CA GLU A 482 4.09 -10.54 6.81
C GLU A 482 3.37 -11.88 6.98
N PRO A 483 2.57 -12.32 5.99
CA PRO A 483 2.10 -13.70 6.00
C PRO A 483 3.34 -14.60 5.97
N ILE A 484 3.35 -15.60 6.85
CA ILE A 484 4.39 -16.63 6.82
C ILE A 484 4.11 -17.49 5.58
N ILE A 485 4.84 -17.25 4.49
CA ILE A 485 4.70 -18.03 3.25
C ILE A 485 5.74 -19.17 3.28
N PRO A 486 5.32 -20.45 3.29
CA PRO A 486 6.22 -21.57 3.00
C PRO A 486 6.69 -21.48 1.54
N ARG A 487 7.95 -21.82 1.24
CA ARG A 487 8.52 -21.73 -0.14
C ARG A 487 7.71 -22.46 -1.22
N ASP A 488 6.84 -23.40 -0.86
CA ASP A 488 6.02 -24.19 -1.79
C ASP A 488 4.61 -23.58 -1.99
N ALA A 489 4.56 -22.36 -2.53
CA ALA A 489 3.30 -21.75 -2.96
C ALA A 489 2.61 -22.57 -4.09
N GLN A 490 3.37 -23.39 -4.83
CA GLN A 490 2.85 -24.31 -5.84
C GLN A 490 2.13 -25.55 -5.25
N GLY A 491 2.04 -25.68 -3.92
CA GLY A 491 1.40 -26.85 -3.27
C GLY A 491 0.64 -26.57 -1.98
N SER A 492 0.24 -25.31 -1.69
CA SER A 492 -0.42 -24.98 -0.42
C SER A 492 -1.71 -24.16 -0.59
N LEU A 493 -2.80 -24.63 0.03
CA LEU A 493 -4.09 -23.91 0.14
C LEU A 493 -4.01 -22.66 1.04
N PHE A 494 -2.84 -22.36 1.62
CA PHE A 494 -2.63 -21.31 2.62
C PHE A 494 -2.85 -19.88 2.11
N MET A 495 -2.78 -19.65 0.78
CA MET A 495 -2.94 -18.32 0.18
C MET A 495 -4.34 -17.71 0.30
N PHE A 496 -5.30 -18.45 0.86
CA PHE A 496 -6.70 -18.06 0.96
C PHE A 496 -7.27 -18.08 2.39
N HIS A 497 -6.40 -18.20 3.40
CA HIS A 497 -6.83 -18.19 4.80
C HIS A 497 -7.00 -16.76 5.32
N ARG A 498 -8.10 -16.50 6.02
CA ARG A 498 -8.42 -15.21 6.63
C ARG A 498 -7.66 -15.05 7.95
N GLU A 499 -6.73 -14.10 8.04
CA GLU A 499 -5.83 -13.91 9.20
C GLU A 499 -6.22 -12.74 10.14
N ASP A 500 -7.49 -12.34 10.17
CA ASP A 500 -7.96 -11.21 10.97
C ASP A 500 -8.49 -11.60 12.37
N GLU A 501 -8.35 -12.87 12.76
CA GLU A 501 -8.80 -13.36 14.07
C GLU A 501 -8.21 -12.56 15.27
N PRO A 502 -6.93 -12.16 15.27
CA PRO A 502 -6.42 -11.27 16.31
C PRO A 502 -7.11 -9.91 16.34
N LEU A 503 -7.44 -9.33 15.18
CA LEU A 503 -8.16 -8.04 15.09
C LEU A 503 -9.60 -8.19 15.63
N ARG A 504 -10.33 -9.22 15.16
CA ARG A 504 -11.69 -9.55 15.60
C ARG A 504 -11.79 -9.77 17.09
N ARG A 505 -10.88 -10.55 17.68
CA ARG A 505 -10.92 -10.92 19.10
C ARG A 505 -10.43 -9.81 20.03
N LEU A 506 -9.49 -8.98 19.58
CA LEU A 506 -8.76 -8.06 20.47
C LEU A 506 -9.18 -6.60 20.34
N MET A 507 -9.70 -6.17 19.19
CA MET A 507 -9.89 -4.75 18.88
C MET A 507 -11.31 -4.37 18.44
N LEU A 508 -12.13 -5.33 17.99
CA LEU A 508 -13.48 -5.05 17.48
C LEU A 508 -14.56 -5.44 18.50
N ASP A 509 -15.56 -4.59 18.64
CA ASP A 509 -16.83 -4.92 19.29
C ASP A 509 -17.71 -5.76 18.34
N GLU A 510 -18.91 -6.15 18.77
CA GLU A 510 -19.78 -7.00 17.96
C GLU A 510 -20.22 -6.34 16.64
N GLU A 511 -20.41 -5.01 16.63
CA GLU A 511 -20.74 -4.26 15.43
C GLU A 511 -19.54 -4.26 14.45
N GLY A 512 -18.34 -3.98 14.94
CA GLY A 512 -17.11 -4.05 14.14
C GLY A 512 -16.81 -5.45 13.61
N LYS A 513 -17.08 -6.51 14.40
CA LYS A 513 -16.97 -7.90 13.94
C LYS A 513 -17.97 -8.22 12.83
N ALA A 514 -19.24 -7.83 13.02
CA ALA A 514 -20.29 -8.06 12.03
C ALA A 514 -19.98 -7.33 10.72
N GLU A 515 -19.48 -6.09 10.80
CA GLU A 515 -19.04 -5.33 9.64
C GLU A 515 -17.85 -6.00 8.94
N LEU A 516 -16.86 -6.48 9.70
CA LEU A 516 -15.72 -7.19 9.13
C LEU A 516 -16.13 -8.52 8.47
N GLU A 517 -17.06 -9.28 9.06
CA GLU A 517 -17.66 -10.47 8.41
C GLU A 517 -18.34 -10.11 7.09
N ARG A 518 -19.14 -9.04 7.10
CA ARG A 518 -19.83 -8.56 5.90
C ARG A 518 -18.83 -8.21 4.80
N LEU A 519 -17.78 -7.45 5.13
CA LEU A 519 -16.73 -7.05 4.18
C LEU A 519 -15.96 -8.25 3.62
N TRP A 520 -15.62 -9.25 4.44
CA TRP A 520 -14.98 -10.47 3.95
C TRP A 520 -15.92 -11.30 3.07
N SER A 521 -17.19 -11.43 3.45
CA SER A 521 -18.19 -12.10 2.63
C SER A 521 -18.37 -11.41 1.28
N GLU A 522 -18.37 -10.07 1.25
CA GLU A 522 -18.44 -9.29 0.01
C GLU A 522 -17.17 -9.47 -0.83
N LEU A 523 -16.00 -9.43 -0.21
CA LEU A 523 -14.73 -9.65 -0.91
C LEU A 523 -14.66 -11.04 -1.54
N HIS A 524 -14.98 -12.10 -0.79
CA HIS A 524 -14.98 -13.46 -1.31
C HIS A 524 -15.99 -13.67 -2.43
N PHE A 525 -17.16 -13.03 -2.33
CA PHE A 525 -18.16 -13.05 -3.41
C PHE A 525 -17.63 -12.34 -4.67
N LEU A 526 -17.01 -11.16 -4.52
CA LEU A 526 -16.47 -10.39 -5.65
C LEU A 526 -15.24 -11.05 -6.30
N ARG A 527 -14.41 -11.76 -5.53
CA ARG A 527 -13.22 -12.45 -6.03
C ARG A 527 -13.51 -13.85 -6.58
N GLU A 528 -14.70 -14.38 -6.30
CA GLU A 528 -15.10 -15.75 -6.66
C GLU A 528 -14.14 -16.82 -6.09
N ASP A 529 -13.57 -16.56 -4.89
CA ASP A 529 -12.48 -17.35 -4.32
C ASP A 529 -12.82 -18.85 -4.21
N ALA A 530 -14.08 -19.21 -3.92
CA ALA A 530 -14.50 -20.61 -3.80
C ALA A 530 -14.35 -21.41 -5.11
N THR A 531 -14.55 -20.77 -6.27
CA THR A 531 -14.32 -21.39 -7.59
C THR A 531 -12.81 -21.58 -7.84
N ALA A 532 -12.00 -20.58 -7.44
CA ALA A 532 -10.55 -20.67 -7.53
C ALA A 532 -9.98 -21.76 -6.59
N HIS A 533 -10.56 -21.93 -5.41
CA HIS A 533 -10.21 -23.01 -4.48
C HIS A 533 -10.46 -24.39 -5.08
N ALA A 534 -11.60 -24.57 -5.78
CA ALA A 534 -11.95 -25.82 -6.44
C ALA A 534 -10.94 -26.21 -7.52
N LEU A 535 -10.60 -25.26 -8.40
CA LEU A 535 -9.61 -25.45 -9.46
C LEU A 535 -8.21 -25.77 -8.89
N MET A 536 -7.76 -24.98 -7.91
CA MET A 536 -6.45 -25.17 -7.28
C MET A 536 -6.35 -26.51 -6.54
N TYR A 537 -7.44 -26.91 -5.88
CA TYR A 537 -7.52 -28.21 -5.20
C TYR A 537 -7.40 -29.37 -6.21
N GLU A 538 -8.04 -29.29 -7.38
CA GLU A 538 -7.86 -30.29 -8.44
C GLU A 538 -6.42 -30.33 -8.99
N GLU A 539 -5.80 -29.17 -9.20
CA GLU A 539 -4.40 -29.10 -9.67
C GLU A 539 -3.43 -29.68 -8.65
N LEU A 540 -3.68 -29.43 -7.36
CA LEU A 540 -2.91 -29.98 -6.26
C LEU A 540 -3.03 -31.51 -6.21
N LEU A 541 -4.23 -32.05 -6.40
CA LEU A 541 -4.43 -33.51 -6.52
C LEU A 541 -3.66 -34.11 -7.70
N LYS A 542 -3.62 -33.42 -8.85
CA LYS A 542 -2.86 -33.86 -10.03
C LYS A 542 -1.34 -33.79 -9.80
N PHE A 543 -0.86 -32.73 -9.15
CA PHE A 543 0.56 -32.53 -8.85
C PHE A 543 1.12 -33.61 -7.93
N TYR A 544 0.33 -34.04 -6.93
CA TYR A 544 0.70 -35.09 -6.00
C TYR A 544 0.28 -36.50 -6.46
N ALA A 545 -0.17 -36.71 -7.69
CA ALA A 545 -0.47 -38.05 -8.22
C ALA A 545 0.80 -38.80 -8.66
N ASN A 546 0.79 -40.12 -8.49
CA ASN A 546 1.74 -41.07 -9.08
C ASN A 546 1.50 -41.23 -10.60
N PRO A 547 2.44 -41.85 -11.34
CA PRO A 547 2.32 -42.06 -12.79
C PRO A 547 1.06 -42.84 -13.25
N ASN A 548 0.41 -43.56 -12.33
CA ASN A 548 -0.82 -44.32 -12.58
C ASN A 548 -2.11 -43.54 -12.22
N GLY A 549 -2.00 -42.28 -11.76
CA GLY A 549 -3.13 -41.43 -11.37
C GLY A 549 -3.56 -41.52 -9.90
N GLU A 550 -2.91 -42.35 -9.09
CA GLU A 550 -3.20 -42.49 -7.64
C GLU A 550 -2.39 -41.48 -6.81
N PRO A 551 -2.93 -40.87 -5.74
CA PRO A 551 -2.17 -39.94 -4.90
C PRO A 551 -0.88 -40.58 -4.33
N ARG A 552 0.27 -39.91 -4.44
CA ARG A 552 1.58 -40.35 -3.93
C ARG A 552 1.64 -40.50 -2.40
N MET A 553 0.69 -39.90 -1.73
CA MET A 553 0.48 -39.90 -0.29
C MET A 553 -1.02 -39.87 -0.08
N ASP A 554 -1.57 -40.76 0.74
CA ASP A 554 -2.87 -40.51 1.38
C ASP A 554 -2.68 -39.32 2.33
N PHE A 555 -2.72 -38.11 1.78
CA PHE A 555 -2.88 -36.90 2.56
C PHE A 555 -4.16 -37.10 3.38
N PHE A 556 -4.01 -37.28 4.69
CA PHE A 556 -5.03 -37.69 5.68
C PHE A 556 -6.32 -36.82 5.74
N PHE A 557 -6.53 -35.89 4.80
CA PHE A 557 -7.66 -34.98 4.73
C PHE A 557 -8.33 -34.90 3.33
N ASN A 558 -7.95 -35.76 2.38
CA ASN A 558 -8.39 -35.67 0.98
C ASN A 558 -9.95 -35.64 0.83
N PRO A 559 -10.74 -36.54 1.46
CA PRO A 559 -12.20 -36.52 1.29
C PRO A 559 -12.87 -35.30 1.95
N VAL A 560 -12.41 -34.92 3.14
CA VAL A 560 -13.02 -33.83 3.95
C VAL A 560 -12.76 -32.45 3.32
N ILE A 561 -11.55 -32.22 2.80
CA ILE A 561 -11.23 -30.98 2.08
C ILE A 561 -11.99 -30.94 0.76
N GLY A 562 -12.04 -32.05 0.02
CA GLY A 562 -12.79 -32.12 -1.24
C GLY A 562 -14.29 -31.87 -1.07
N GLU A 563 -14.93 -32.42 -0.03
CA GLU A 563 -16.33 -32.15 0.28
C GLU A 563 -16.56 -30.68 0.68
N ARG A 564 -15.66 -30.11 1.48
CA ARG A 564 -15.74 -28.70 1.89
C ARG A 564 -15.61 -27.76 0.70
N VAL A 565 -14.63 -27.98 -0.17
CA VAL A 565 -14.39 -27.18 -1.38
C VAL A 565 -15.60 -27.23 -2.31
N LYS A 566 -16.14 -28.43 -2.57
CA LYS A 566 -17.37 -28.60 -3.37
C LYS A 566 -18.56 -27.87 -2.77
N ARG A 567 -18.73 -27.91 -1.44
CA ARG A 567 -19.80 -27.19 -0.76
C ARG A 567 -19.63 -25.68 -0.87
N GLU A 568 -18.44 -25.16 -0.62
CA GLU A 568 -18.14 -23.72 -0.73
C GLU A 568 -18.38 -23.20 -2.16
N GLU A 569 -17.96 -23.96 -3.17
CA GLU A 569 -18.22 -23.66 -4.59
C GLU A 569 -19.73 -23.66 -4.89
N ALA A 570 -20.46 -24.70 -4.47
CA ALA A 570 -21.90 -24.79 -4.66
C ALA A 570 -22.67 -23.66 -3.96
N GLU A 571 -22.25 -23.28 -2.75
CA GLU A 571 -22.83 -22.15 -2.01
C GLU A 571 -22.57 -20.81 -2.72
N LEU A 572 -21.36 -20.60 -3.25
CA LEU A 572 -21.05 -19.40 -4.04
C LEU A 572 -21.93 -19.33 -5.29
N LEU A 573 -22.01 -20.42 -6.06
CA LEU A 573 -22.85 -20.50 -7.26
C LEU A 573 -24.32 -20.22 -6.93
N ALA A 574 -24.85 -20.82 -5.85
CA ALA A 574 -26.21 -20.56 -5.39
C ALA A 574 -26.43 -19.09 -5.00
N ARG A 575 -25.47 -18.47 -4.30
CA ARG A 575 -25.52 -17.04 -3.95
C ARG A 575 -25.45 -16.14 -5.18
N GLN A 576 -24.62 -16.47 -6.17
CA GLN A 576 -24.54 -15.73 -7.43
C GLN A 576 -25.88 -15.77 -8.16
N VAL A 577 -26.49 -16.95 -8.30
CA VAL A 577 -27.82 -17.13 -8.92
C VAL A 577 -28.89 -16.35 -8.14
N ALA A 578 -28.90 -16.43 -6.81
CA ALA A 578 -29.85 -15.71 -5.97
C ALA A 578 -29.69 -14.17 -6.03
N SER A 579 -28.51 -13.69 -6.42
CA SER A 579 -28.21 -12.26 -6.55
C SER A 579 -28.60 -11.68 -7.91
N GLU A 580 -28.77 -12.52 -8.94
CA GLU A 580 -29.07 -12.05 -10.30
C GLU A 580 -30.31 -11.12 -10.39
N PRO A 581 -31.45 -11.39 -9.71
CA PRO A 581 -32.59 -10.48 -9.75
C PRO A 581 -32.27 -9.09 -9.19
N ARG A 582 -31.48 -9.01 -8.10
CA ARG A 582 -31.07 -7.73 -7.51
C ARG A 582 -30.12 -6.96 -8.43
N HIS A 583 -29.28 -7.66 -9.19
CA HIS A 583 -28.43 -7.03 -10.20
C HIS A 583 -29.27 -6.45 -11.35
N LEU A 584 -30.34 -7.14 -11.76
CA LEU A 584 -31.29 -6.63 -12.75
C LEU A 584 -32.06 -5.42 -12.22
N ASP A 585 -32.52 -5.44 -10.96
CA ASP A 585 -33.16 -4.28 -10.33
C ASP A 585 -32.20 -3.08 -10.26
N SER A 586 -30.93 -3.33 -9.94
CA SER A 586 -29.87 -2.32 -9.92
C SER A 586 -29.58 -1.75 -11.31
N LEU A 587 -29.59 -2.60 -12.35
CA LEU A 587 -29.48 -2.19 -13.74
C LEU A 587 -30.65 -1.28 -14.15
N LEU A 588 -31.88 -1.62 -13.76
CA LEU A 588 -33.06 -0.78 -14.02
C LEU A 588 -33.01 0.56 -13.28
N ALA A 589 -32.59 0.55 -12.01
CA ALA A 589 -32.38 1.77 -11.23
C ALA A 589 -31.27 2.65 -11.85
N PHE A 590 -30.19 2.03 -12.32
CA PHE A 590 -29.13 2.71 -13.05
C PHE A 590 -29.66 3.30 -14.37
N ALA A 591 -30.42 2.54 -15.15
CA ALA A 591 -31.00 2.99 -16.41
C ALA A 591 -31.94 4.19 -16.22
N ALA A 592 -32.78 4.18 -15.18
CA ALA A 592 -33.61 5.34 -14.82
C ALA A 592 -32.77 6.60 -14.52
N ARG A 593 -31.64 6.45 -13.81
CA ARG A 593 -30.71 7.57 -13.57
C ARG A 593 -29.98 8.00 -14.83
N ALA A 594 -29.52 7.05 -15.65
CA ALA A 594 -28.80 7.29 -16.90
C ALA A 594 -29.68 8.05 -17.91
N TRP A 595 -30.95 7.68 -18.01
CA TRP A 595 -31.93 8.31 -18.88
C TRP A 595 -32.65 9.51 -18.22
N ARG A 596 -32.34 9.77 -16.93
CA ARG A 596 -32.75 10.94 -16.14
C ARG A 596 -34.25 11.05 -15.90
N ARG A 597 -34.98 9.95 -16.02
CA ARG A 597 -36.42 9.84 -15.80
C ARG A 597 -36.80 8.44 -15.35
N SER A 598 -38.03 8.29 -14.90
CA SER A 598 -38.59 6.95 -14.66
C SER A 598 -38.70 6.17 -15.97
N LEU A 599 -38.41 4.87 -15.90
CA LEU A 599 -38.63 3.93 -16.99
C LEU A 599 -40.09 3.49 -16.98
N ASP A 600 -40.72 3.48 -18.16
CA ASP A 600 -42.01 2.83 -18.33
C ASP A 600 -41.87 1.29 -18.34
N ASP A 601 -43.00 0.58 -18.24
CA ASP A 601 -43.01 -0.87 -18.15
C ASP A 601 -42.48 -1.56 -19.41
N GLY A 602 -42.68 -0.96 -20.59
CA GLY A 602 -42.18 -1.48 -21.86
C GLY A 602 -40.67 -1.34 -21.98
N GLU A 603 -40.11 -0.22 -21.51
CA GLU A 603 -38.67 0.03 -21.45
C GLU A 603 -37.97 -0.90 -20.47
N ARG A 604 -38.56 -1.10 -19.29
CA ARG A 604 -38.07 -2.06 -18.29
C ARG A 604 -38.03 -3.46 -18.88
N GLU A 605 -39.12 -3.90 -19.50
CA GLU A 605 -39.18 -5.22 -20.12
C GLU A 605 -38.22 -5.33 -21.30
N THR A 606 -38.03 -4.29 -22.12
CA THR A 606 -37.07 -4.32 -23.23
C THR A 606 -35.63 -4.53 -22.74
N ILE A 607 -35.21 -3.83 -21.69
CA ILE A 607 -33.88 -4.00 -21.09
C ILE A 607 -33.71 -5.42 -20.57
N VAL A 608 -34.68 -5.91 -19.79
CA VAL A 608 -34.63 -7.26 -19.19
C VAL A 608 -34.73 -8.37 -20.26
N ALA A 609 -35.55 -8.19 -21.29
CA ALA A 609 -35.68 -9.11 -22.41
C ALA A 609 -34.36 -9.25 -23.18
N SER A 610 -33.60 -8.16 -23.36
CA SER A 610 -32.27 -8.23 -23.98
C SER A 610 -31.29 -9.10 -23.16
N TYR A 611 -31.32 -8.96 -21.83
CA TYR A 611 -30.55 -9.83 -20.94
C TYR A 611 -31.03 -11.29 -21.02
N ARG A 612 -32.35 -11.53 -21.03
CA ARG A 612 -32.92 -12.89 -21.12
C ARG A 612 -32.57 -13.57 -22.45
N ALA A 613 -32.55 -12.83 -23.55
CA ALA A 613 -32.13 -13.34 -24.85
C ALA A 613 -30.66 -13.81 -24.83
N ASP A 614 -29.75 -12.98 -24.31
CA ASP A 614 -28.34 -13.37 -24.14
C ASP A 614 -28.22 -14.64 -23.26
N ARG A 615 -28.99 -14.74 -22.15
CA ARG A 615 -29.02 -15.93 -21.30
C ARG A 615 -29.54 -17.18 -22.03
N ALA A 616 -30.54 -17.05 -22.91
CA ALA A 616 -31.09 -18.16 -23.69
C ALA A 616 -30.10 -18.71 -24.72
N GLU A 617 -29.17 -17.89 -25.20
CA GLU A 617 -28.07 -18.30 -26.08
C GLU A 617 -26.89 -18.95 -25.31
N GLY A 618 -27.02 -19.13 -24.00
CA GLY A 618 -26.01 -19.77 -23.15
C GLY A 618 -24.95 -18.81 -22.59
N ILE A 619 -25.11 -17.48 -22.77
CA ILE A 619 -24.22 -16.49 -22.16
C ILE A 619 -24.44 -16.48 -20.64
N LYS A 620 -23.34 -16.45 -19.88
CA LYS A 620 -23.38 -16.39 -18.40
C LYS A 620 -23.87 -15.02 -17.90
N HIS A 621 -24.28 -14.95 -16.63
CA HIS A 621 -24.86 -13.76 -15.99
C HIS A 621 -24.05 -12.47 -16.21
N ASP A 622 -22.78 -12.44 -15.79
CA ASP A 622 -21.97 -11.22 -15.80
C ASP A 622 -21.78 -10.65 -17.23
N PRO A 623 -21.38 -11.44 -18.25
CA PRO A 623 -21.31 -10.94 -19.62
C PRO A 623 -22.66 -10.45 -20.18
N ALA A 624 -23.76 -11.16 -19.91
CA ALA A 624 -25.10 -10.75 -20.35
C ALA A 624 -25.55 -9.45 -19.67
N LEU A 625 -25.27 -9.28 -18.37
CA LEU A 625 -25.56 -8.06 -17.62
C LEU A 625 -24.73 -6.88 -18.13
N ARG A 626 -23.44 -7.09 -18.43
CA ARG A 626 -22.56 -6.07 -19.05
C ARG A 626 -23.06 -5.66 -20.43
N ALA A 627 -23.51 -6.63 -21.24
CA ALA A 627 -24.11 -6.34 -22.55
C ALA A 627 -25.39 -5.50 -22.40
N ALA A 628 -26.28 -5.85 -21.46
CA ALA A 628 -27.48 -5.06 -21.16
C ALA A 628 -27.13 -3.64 -20.67
N LEU A 629 -26.13 -3.49 -19.80
CA LEU A 629 -25.60 -2.19 -19.37
C LEU A 629 -25.05 -1.38 -20.56
N ALA A 630 -24.29 -2.01 -21.46
CA ALA A 630 -23.77 -1.38 -22.67
C ALA A 630 -24.91 -0.89 -23.57
N ARG A 631 -26.03 -1.63 -23.67
CA ARG A 631 -27.23 -1.20 -24.41
C ARG A 631 -27.88 0.03 -23.74
N VAL A 632 -27.95 0.08 -22.42
CA VAL A 632 -28.44 1.27 -21.67
C VAL A 632 -27.57 2.50 -21.96
N LEU A 633 -26.24 2.33 -21.95
CA LEU A 633 -25.26 3.40 -22.21
C LEU A 633 -25.14 3.78 -23.70
N SER A 634 -25.55 2.90 -24.60
CA SER A 634 -25.59 3.18 -26.05
C SER A 634 -26.95 3.73 -26.51
N SER A 635 -27.91 3.81 -25.59
CA SER A 635 -29.26 4.31 -25.88
C SER A 635 -29.22 5.80 -26.24
N PRO A 636 -30.04 6.24 -27.21
CA PRO A 636 -30.24 7.67 -27.49
C PRO A 636 -30.63 8.46 -26.24
N TRP A 637 -31.38 7.85 -25.31
CA TRP A 637 -31.78 8.46 -24.05
C TRP A 637 -30.60 8.77 -23.12
N PHE A 638 -29.49 8.04 -23.22
CA PHE A 638 -28.26 8.35 -22.49
C PHE A 638 -27.40 9.36 -23.25
N LEU A 639 -27.12 9.10 -24.53
CA LEU A 639 -26.19 9.86 -25.36
C LEU A 639 -26.69 11.28 -25.68
N TYR A 640 -28.00 11.47 -25.75
CA TYR A 640 -28.63 12.74 -26.06
C TYR A 640 -29.64 13.15 -24.98
N ARG A 641 -29.92 14.45 -24.90
CA ARG A 641 -31.07 14.98 -24.15
C ARG A 641 -32.30 14.94 -25.07
N VAL A 642 -32.83 13.73 -25.27
CA VAL A 642 -34.03 13.50 -26.09
C VAL A 642 -35.23 14.10 -25.38
N GLU A 643 -36.03 14.85 -26.13
CA GLU A 643 -37.28 15.45 -25.66
C GLU A 643 -38.40 15.01 -26.59
N GLN A 644 -39.56 14.66 -26.03
CA GLN A 644 -40.72 14.20 -26.78
C GLN A 644 -41.82 15.27 -26.81
N PRO A 645 -41.93 16.06 -27.89
CA PRO A 645 -43.03 17.02 -28.01
C PRO A 645 -44.36 16.28 -28.12
N ALA A 646 -45.41 16.81 -27.49
CA ALA A 646 -46.76 16.44 -27.83
C ALA A 646 -47.05 16.75 -29.32
N SER A 647 -48.00 16.04 -29.92
CA SER A 647 -48.40 16.32 -31.31
C SER A 647 -49.20 17.63 -31.39
N GLY A 648 -48.79 18.57 -32.25
CA GLY A 648 -49.57 19.78 -32.52
C GLY A 648 -48.81 20.90 -33.24
N PRO A 649 -49.51 21.88 -33.83
CA PRO A 649 -48.92 22.93 -34.67
C PRO A 649 -48.26 24.08 -33.88
N ARG A 650 -48.21 24.01 -32.55
CA ARG A 650 -47.65 25.04 -31.66
C ARG A 650 -46.56 24.47 -30.77
N TRP A 651 -45.84 25.36 -30.09
CA TRP A 651 -44.96 24.99 -28.98
C TRP A 651 -45.75 24.16 -27.96
N GLN A 652 -45.17 23.03 -27.57
CA GLN A 652 -45.76 22.11 -26.61
C GLN A 652 -44.91 22.10 -25.35
N PRO A 653 -45.51 22.14 -24.16
CA PRO A 653 -44.78 21.99 -22.92
C PRO A 653 -43.95 20.71 -22.91
N VAL A 654 -42.71 20.80 -22.45
CA VAL A 654 -41.94 19.60 -22.11
C VAL A 654 -42.47 19.00 -20.81
N SER A 655 -42.24 17.71 -20.61
CA SER A 655 -42.56 17.00 -19.37
C SER A 655 -41.78 17.57 -18.16
N GLY A 656 -42.22 17.22 -16.95
CA GLY A 656 -41.53 17.59 -15.72
C GLY A 656 -40.10 17.06 -15.64
N ASP A 657 -39.87 15.83 -16.11
CA ASP A 657 -38.54 15.20 -16.11
C ASP A 657 -37.58 15.86 -17.13
N GLU A 658 -38.10 16.26 -18.28
CA GLU A 658 -37.35 17.03 -19.27
C GLU A 658 -37.02 18.43 -18.73
N LEU A 659 -37.94 19.11 -18.04
CA LEU A 659 -37.65 20.37 -17.33
C LEU A 659 -36.57 20.20 -16.27
N ALA A 660 -36.66 19.15 -15.45
CA ALA A 660 -35.64 18.83 -14.45
C ALA A 660 -34.26 18.66 -15.10
N THR A 661 -34.21 17.96 -16.24
CA THR A 661 -32.99 17.79 -17.04
C THR A 661 -32.49 19.12 -17.63
N ARG A 662 -33.36 19.96 -18.21
CA ARG A 662 -32.97 21.28 -18.73
C ARG A 662 -32.36 22.14 -17.63
N LEU A 663 -32.99 22.18 -16.45
CA LEU A 663 -32.48 22.93 -15.28
C LEU A 663 -31.13 22.40 -14.79
N SER A 664 -30.98 21.07 -14.69
CA SER A 664 -29.74 20.47 -14.19
C SER A 664 -28.57 20.68 -15.14
N PHE A 665 -28.77 20.63 -16.47
CA PHE A 665 -27.70 20.88 -17.42
C PHE A 665 -27.40 22.37 -17.59
N LEU A 666 -28.39 23.26 -17.44
CA LEU A 666 -28.17 24.70 -17.40
C LEU A 666 -27.29 25.10 -16.20
N LEU A 667 -27.61 24.62 -15.00
CA LEU A 667 -26.94 25.10 -13.79
C LEU A 667 -25.73 24.24 -13.39
N TRP A 668 -25.81 22.92 -13.56
CA TRP A 668 -24.83 21.98 -13.01
C TRP A 668 -24.02 21.21 -14.06
N ASP A 669 -24.37 21.32 -15.35
CA ASP A 669 -23.82 20.46 -16.40
C ASP A 669 -23.80 18.96 -15.99
N SER A 670 -24.86 18.54 -15.31
CA SER A 670 -24.98 17.21 -14.72
C SER A 670 -26.44 16.76 -14.64
N ILE A 671 -26.67 15.51 -14.25
CA ILE A 671 -28.01 14.94 -14.09
C ILE A 671 -28.77 15.59 -12.93
N PRO A 672 -30.12 15.61 -12.96
CA PRO A 672 -30.92 16.12 -11.85
C PRO A 672 -30.71 15.27 -10.59
N ASP A 673 -30.62 15.93 -9.43
CA ASP A 673 -30.59 15.22 -8.15
C ASP A 673 -31.97 14.72 -7.73
N ASP A 674 -31.99 13.88 -6.70
CA ASP A 674 -33.21 13.22 -6.25
C ASP A 674 -34.30 14.22 -5.84
N LYS A 675 -33.89 15.36 -5.25
CA LYS A 675 -34.80 16.47 -4.89
C LYS A 675 -35.43 17.11 -6.14
N LEU A 676 -34.65 17.35 -7.19
CA LEU A 676 -35.15 17.92 -8.44
C LEU A 676 -36.02 16.93 -9.21
N ARG A 677 -35.65 15.64 -9.23
CA ARG A 677 -36.46 14.56 -9.82
C ARG A 677 -37.79 14.39 -9.08
N ALA A 678 -37.79 14.44 -7.75
CA ALA A 678 -39.03 14.39 -6.97
C ALA A 678 -39.93 15.61 -7.20
N ALA A 679 -39.35 16.78 -7.52
CA ALA A 679 -40.10 17.98 -7.85
C ALA A 679 -40.64 18.00 -9.29
N ALA A 680 -40.16 17.11 -10.17
CA ALA A 680 -40.44 17.10 -11.60
C ALA A 680 -41.94 17.24 -11.94
N PRO A 681 -42.88 16.49 -11.31
CA PRO A 681 -44.32 16.61 -11.61
C PRO A 681 -44.90 18.01 -11.39
N ARG A 682 -44.24 18.83 -10.56
CA ARG A 682 -44.70 20.17 -10.16
C ARG A 682 -43.80 21.29 -10.69
N LEU A 683 -42.77 20.99 -11.49
CA LEU A 683 -41.81 21.99 -11.96
C LEU A 683 -42.43 23.06 -12.87
N HIS A 684 -43.61 22.82 -13.44
CA HIS A 684 -44.34 23.85 -14.19
C HIS A 684 -44.97 24.94 -13.30
N GLU A 685 -45.06 24.72 -11.98
CA GLU A 685 -45.51 25.71 -11.02
C GLU A 685 -44.40 26.77 -10.80
N PRO A 686 -44.65 28.07 -11.04
CA PRO A 686 -43.61 29.10 -10.97
C PRO A 686 -42.87 29.20 -9.63
N ALA A 687 -43.56 28.91 -8.52
CA ALA A 687 -42.98 28.93 -7.18
C ALA A 687 -42.04 27.74 -6.93
N VAL A 688 -42.41 26.55 -7.42
CA VAL A 688 -41.58 25.34 -7.28
C VAL A 688 -40.32 25.46 -8.15
N MET A 689 -40.45 25.94 -9.39
CA MET A 689 -39.32 26.21 -10.27
C MET A 689 -38.34 27.21 -9.65
N GLU A 690 -38.84 28.33 -9.11
CA GLU A 690 -37.98 29.32 -8.48
C GLU A 690 -37.25 28.78 -7.26
N ALA A 691 -37.95 28.05 -6.39
CA ALA A 691 -37.34 27.42 -5.22
C ALA A 691 -36.20 26.46 -5.63
N GLN A 692 -36.40 25.67 -6.69
CA GLN A 692 -35.36 24.78 -7.20
C GLN A 692 -34.18 25.53 -7.81
N VAL A 693 -34.41 26.54 -8.67
CA VAL A 693 -33.32 27.36 -9.24
C VAL A 693 -32.47 28.00 -8.15
N ARG A 694 -33.11 28.65 -7.17
CA ARG A 694 -32.39 29.31 -6.06
C ARG A 694 -31.60 28.31 -5.20
N ARG A 695 -32.17 27.14 -4.92
CA ARG A 695 -31.45 26.05 -4.23
C ARG A 695 -30.24 25.59 -5.04
N MET A 696 -30.43 25.34 -6.34
CA MET A 696 -29.39 24.79 -7.21
C MET A 696 -28.22 25.75 -7.41
N LEU A 697 -28.47 27.07 -7.42
CA LEU A 697 -27.42 28.10 -7.45
C LEU A 697 -26.50 28.09 -6.21
N LYS A 698 -26.97 27.57 -5.07
CA LYS A 698 -26.18 27.44 -3.83
C LYS A 698 -25.44 26.11 -3.72
N ASP A 699 -25.65 25.19 -4.64
CA ASP A 699 -25.00 23.88 -4.66
C ASP A 699 -23.63 23.96 -5.36
N GLN A 700 -22.64 23.23 -4.84
CA GLN A 700 -21.27 23.22 -5.41
C GLN A 700 -21.23 22.81 -6.88
N ARG A 701 -22.23 22.05 -7.34
CA ARG A 701 -22.34 21.66 -8.75
C ARG A 701 -22.58 22.84 -9.70
N VAL A 702 -22.97 24.03 -9.20
CA VAL A 702 -23.10 25.26 -10.03
C VAL A 702 -21.80 25.64 -10.74
N ARG A 703 -20.68 25.11 -10.25
CA ARG A 703 -19.39 25.13 -10.95
C ARG A 703 -19.47 24.61 -12.39
N GLY A 704 -20.37 23.69 -12.72
CA GLY A 704 -20.61 23.21 -14.08
C GLY A 704 -20.97 24.35 -15.04
N MET A 705 -21.94 25.21 -14.67
CA MET A 705 -22.28 26.41 -15.44
C MET A 705 -21.10 27.39 -15.51
N ALA A 706 -20.39 27.60 -14.40
CA ALA A 706 -19.22 28.49 -14.38
C ALA A 706 -18.13 28.04 -15.37
N GLY A 707 -17.89 26.73 -15.47
CA GLY A 707 -16.94 26.13 -16.43
C GLY A 707 -17.46 26.15 -17.86
N GLU A 708 -18.65 25.61 -18.11
CA GLU A 708 -19.12 25.36 -19.48
C GLU A 708 -19.72 26.59 -20.16
N PHE A 709 -20.38 27.47 -19.41
CA PHE A 709 -20.85 28.76 -19.92
C PHE A 709 -19.82 29.86 -19.68
N GLY A 710 -19.43 30.09 -18.42
CA GLY A 710 -18.57 31.20 -18.04
C GLY A 710 -17.22 31.20 -18.77
N ALA A 711 -16.47 30.09 -18.68
CA ALA A 711 -15.16 30.00 -19.33
C ALA A 711 -15.25 29.98 -20.87
N ARG A 712 -16.33 29.44 -21.47
CA ARG A 712 -16.53 29.49 -22.93
C ARG A 712 -16.93 30.88 -23.41
N TRP A 713 -17.78 31.59 -22.67
CA TRP A 713 -18.15 32.97 -22.99
C TRP A 713 -16.90 33.86 -23.07
N LEU A 714 -15.95 33.66 -22.16
CA LEU A 714 -14.67 34.37 -22.17
C LEU A 714 -13.64 33.80 -23.16
N GLY A 715 -13.85 32.60 -23.70
CA GLY A 715 -12.93 31.95 -24.64
C GLY A 715 -11.69 31.31 -23.98
N VAL A 716 -11.80 30.90 -22.71
CA VAL A 716 -10.70 30.37 -21.90
C VAL A 716 -10.92 28.94 -21.39
N ARG A 717 -11.99 28.26 -21.84
CA ARG A 717 -12.33 26.89 -21.42
C ARG A 717 -11.23 25.85 -21.68
N ASP A 718 -10.45 26.07 -22.74
CA ASP A 718 -9.36 25.19 -23.20
C ASP A 718 -7.97 25.76 -22.85
N PHE A 719 -7.89 26.73 -21.92
CA PHE A 719 -6.66 27.49 -21.64
C PHE A 719 -5.44 26.61 -21.32
N VAL A 720 -5.62 25.56 -20.50
CA VAL A 720 -4.53 24.65 -20.11
C VAL A 720 -3.84 24.01 -21.32
N ALA A 721 -4.62 23.58 -22.32
CA ALA A 721 -4.10 22.94 -23.53
C ALA A 721 -3.66 23.97 -24.59
N ASN A 722 -4.33 25.12 -24.65
CA ASN A 722 -4.24 26.06 -25.78
C ASN A 722 -3.94 27.50 -25.35
N HIS A 723 -3.07 27.71 -24.36
CA HIS A 723 -2.61 29.07 -23.97
C HIS A 723 -1.59 29.65 -24.97
N GLY A 724 -0.89 28.78 -25.71
CA GLY A 724 0.06 29.15 -26.76
C GLY A 724 1.18 30.08 -26.30
N ARG A 725 1.66 29.95 -25.05
CA ARG A 725 2.78 30.74 -24.49
C ARG A 725 4.10 30.02 -24.72
N SER A 726 5.14 30.77 -25.05
CA SER A 726 6.51 30.25 -25.10
C SER A 726 7.08 30.12 -23.68
N LEU A 727 7.33 28.88 -23.22
CA LEU A 727 7.97 28.65 -21.91
C LEU A 727 9.44 29.08 -21.88
N LYS A 728 10.06 29.22 -23.06
CA LYS A 728 11.42 29.77 -23.20
C LYS A 728 11.44 31.27 -22.89
N ASP A 729 10.45 32.00 -23.40
CA ASP A 729 10.38 33.46 -23.24
C ASP A 729 9.71 33.86 -21.91
N PHE A 730 8.90 32.97 -21.33
CA PHE A 730 8.21 33.16 -20.05
C PHE A 730 8.45 31.98 -19.09
N PRO A 731 9.67 31.79 -18.57
CA PRO A 731 9.99 30.69 -17.65
C PRO A 731 9.16 30.71 -16.35
N GLU A 732 8.70 31.88 -15.93
CA GLU A 732 7.79 32.07 -14.79
C GLU A 732 6.37 31.54 -15.02
N PHE A 733 5.98 31.25 -16.27
CA PHE A 733 4.69 30.65 -16.63
C PHE A 733 4.70 29.14 -16.35
N THR A 734 4.92 28.81 -15.08
CA THR A 734 4.99 27.43 -14.59
C THR A 734 3.63 26.72 -14.70
N PRO A 735 3.58 25.38 -14.68
CA PRO A 735 2.32 24.64 -14.65
C PRO A 735 1.37 25.09 -13.52
N ALA A 736 1.92 25.39 -12.33
CA ALA A 736 1.12 25.89 -11.20
C ALA A 736 0.43 27.23 -11.51
N VAL A 737 1.13 28.17 -12.14
CA VAL A 737 0.56 29.46 -12.57
C VAL A 737 -0.46 29.26 -13.68
N ARG A 738 -0.15 28.42 -14.67
CA ARG A 738 -1.08 28.08 -15.77
C ARG A 738 -2.39 27.51 -15.24
N ASP A 739 -2.32 26.56 -14.32
CA ASP A 739 -3.51 25.88 -13.78
C ASP A 739 -4.31 26.82 -12.87
N ALA A 740 -3.64 27.67 -12.08
CA ALA A 740 -4.31 28.72 -11.32
C ALA A 740 -5.00 29.77 -12.21
N LEU A 741 -4.36 30.18 -13.31
CA LEU A 741 -5.00 31.09 -14.28
C LEU A 741 -6.22 30.44 -14.94
N ALA A 742 -6.15 29.16 -15.32
CA ALA A 742 -7.28 28.44 -15.90
C ALA A 742 -8.49 28.36 -14.95
N GLU A 743 -8.20 28.23 -13.65
CA GLU A 743 -9.20 28.09 -12.58
C GLU A 743 -9.86 29.43 -12.19
N GLU A 744 -9.14 30.55 -12.32
CA GLU A 744 -9.61 31.88 -11.93
C GLU A 744 -10.96 32.26 -12.55
N PRO A 745 -11.19 32.18 -13.89
CA PRO A 745 -12.48 32.48 -14.48
C PRO A 745 -13.61 31.61 -13.92
N VAL A 746 -13.35 30.32 -13.67
CA VAL A 746 -14.36 29.40 -13.15
C VAL A 746 -14.76 29.80 -11.73
N ARG A 747 -13.78 30.07 -10.86
CA ARG A 747 -14.02 30.54 -9.49
C ARG A 747 -14.71 31.89 -9.45
N TRP A 748 -14.36 32.78 -10.39
CA TRP A 748 -14.99 34.08 -10.55
C TRP A 748 -16.48 33.96 -10.87
N PHE A 749 -16.86 33.15 -11.87
CA PHE A 749 -18.28 32.91 -12.17
C PHE A 749 -19.00 32.16 -11.05
N GLU A 750 -18.34 31.20 -10.42
CA GLU A 750 -18.90 30.47 -9.28
C GLU A 750 -19.29 31.44 -8.15
N ASP A 751 -18.41 32.38 -7.79
CA ASP A 751 -18.72 33.43 -6.80
C ASP A 751 -19.88 34.34 -7.24
N LEU A 752 -19.92 34.75 -8.51
CA LEU A 752 -21.02 35.56 -9.06
C LEU A 752 -22.39 34.85 -8.92
N LEU A 753 -22.43 33.54 -9.24
CA LEU A 753 -23.65 32.72 -9.22
C LEU A 753 -24.07 32.36 -7.80
N VAL A 754 -23.15 31.80 -7.00
CA VAL A 754 -23.42 31.34 -5.63
C VAL A 754 -23.84 32.52 -4.74
N ASN A 755 -23.19 33.67 -4.87
CA ASN A 755 -23.52 34.85 -4.07
C ASN A 755 -24.61 35.73 -4.68
N ASP A 756 -25.24 35.27 -5.77
CA ASP A 756 -26.33 35.95 -6.48
C ASP A 756 -26.04 37.43 -6.73
N ARG A 757 -24.83 37.70 -7.26
CA ARG A 757 -24.33 39.06 -7.47
C ARG A 757 -25.07 39.72 -8.64
N ALA A 758 -24.94 41.04 -8.75
CA ALA A 758 -25.50 41.75 -9.89
C ALA A 758 -24.82 41.26 -11.17
N VAL A 759 -25.57 41.09 -12.27
CA VAL A 759 -24.94 40.63 -13.53
C VAL A 759 -23.91 41.64 -14.04
N ASN A 760 -24.08 42.92 -13.71
CA ASN A 760 -23.13 43.99 -14.03
C ASN A 760 -21.73 43.79 -13.40
N ASP A 761 -21.62 42.99 -12.33
CA ASP A 761 -20.35 42.75 -11.66
C ASP A 761 -19.36 41.97 -12.54
N VAL A 762 -19.80 41.37 -13.66
CA VAL A 762 -18.89 40.80 -14.66
C VAL A 762 -17.86 41.82 -15.16
N ILE A 763 -18.19 43.11 -15.18
CA ILE A 763 -17.26 44.17 -15.62
C ILE A 763 -16.91 45.15 -14.49
N ALA A 764 -17.90 45.56 -13.69
CA ALA A 764 -17.75 46.70 -12.78
C ALA A 764 -17.15 46.34 -11.41
N THR A 765 -16.97 45.06 -11.11
CA THR A 765 -16.46 44.61 -9.80
C THR A 765 -15.04 45.11 -9.52
N ASP A 766 -14.78 45.38 -8.25
CA ASP A 766 -13.47 45.67 -7.72
C ASP A 766 -12.95 44.49 -6.87
N ALA A 767 -12.91 43.30 -7.49
CA ALA A 767 -12.48 42.08 -6.82
C ALA A 767 -11.94 41.03 -7.78
N VAL A 768 -11.22 40.05 -7.22
CA VAL A 768 -10.76 38.83 -7.89
C VAL A 768 -10.91 37.62 -6.98
N MET A 769 -11.00 36.44 -7.59
CA MET A 769 -10.88 35.16 -6.90
C MET A 769 -9.46 34.65 -7.05
N VAL A 770 -8.73 34.48 -5.95
CA VAL A 770 -7.31 34.08 -5.99
C VAL A 770 -6.97 33.09 -4.87
N ASN A 771 -5.99 32.22 -5.15
CA ASN A 771 -5.21 31.50 -4.14
C ASN A 771 -3.80 32.11 -4.04
N GLU A 772 -2.90 31.53 -3.24
CA GLU A 772 -1.54 32.09 -3.07
C GLU A 772 -0.73 32.16 -4.37
N VAL A 773 -0.83 31.14 -5.24
CA VAL A 773 -0.10 31.12 -6.51
C VAL A 773 -0.50 32.31 -7.38
N LEU A 774 -1.80 32.53 -7.55
CA LEU A 774 -2.31 33.60 -8.38
C LEU A 774 -2.15 34.98 -7.73
N ALA A 775 -2.29 35.07 -6.41
CA ALA A 775 -2.04 36.31 -5.68
C ALA A 775 -0.59 36.79 -5.85
N ARG A 776 0.40 35.88 -5.76
CA ARG A 776 1.81 36.20 -6.05
C ARG A 776 2.01 36.62 -7.50
N HIS A 777 1.38 35.93 -8.45
CA HIS A 777 1.43 36.28 -9.87
C HIS A 777 0.89 37.71 -10.13
N TYR A 778 -0.11 38.14 -9.37
CA TYR A 778 -0.71 39.47 -9.48
C TYR A 778 -0.10 40.54 -8.57
N GLY A 779 0.80 40.18 -7.64
CA GLY A 779 1.34 41.11 -6.65
C GLY A 779 0.34 41.49 -5.55
N ILE A 780 -0.66 40.64 -5.27
CA ILE A 780 -1.64 40.84 -4.20
C ILE A 780 -1.05 40.33 -2.86
N PRO A 781 -0.82 41.19 -1.86
CA PRO A 781 -0.25 40.78 -0.58
C PRO A 781 -1.28 40.06 0.31
N GLY A 782 -0.79 39.31 1.30
CA GLY A 782 -1.62 38.78 2.39
C GLY A 782 -2.39 37.47 2.11
N VAL A 783 -2.27 36.88 0.92
CA VAL A 783 -2.90 35.59 0.57
C VAL A 783 -1.89 34.45 0.74
N LYS A 784 -2.25 33.44 1.53
CA LYS A 784 -1.43 32.24 1.82
C LYS A 784 -2.25 30.96 1.69
N GLY A 785 -1.64 29.87 1.23
CA GLY A 785 -2.24 28.55 1.07
C GLY A 785 -2.98 28.33 -0.26
N ALA A 786 -3.38 27.08 -0.47
CA ALA A 786 -4.05 26.64 -1.70
C ALA A 786 -5.53 27.09 -1.82
N GLU A 787 -6.14 27.51 -0.71
CA GLU A 787 -7.56 27.89 -0.65
C GLU A 787 -7.86 29.14 -1.47
N TRP A 788 -8.92 29.06 -2.28
CA TRP A 788 -9.44 30.17 -3.08
C TRP A 788 -10.25 31.12 -2.22
N ARG A 789 -10.01 32.42 -2.38
CA ARG A 789 -10.79 33.46 -1.68
C ARG A 789 -11.01 34.66 -2.56
N ARG A 790 -12.09 35.37 -2.28
CA ARG A 790 -12.37 36.68 -2.87
C ARG A 790 -11.52 37.74 -2.19
N VAL A 791 -10.83 38.56 -2.99
CA VAL A 791 -10.09 39.73 -2.51
C VAL A 791 -10.68 40.98 -3.17
N GLU A 792 -11.10 41.93 -2.35
CA GLU A 792 -11.71 43.20 -2.76
C GLU A 792 -10.64 44.31 -2.93
N LYS A 793 -11.01 45.44 -3.53
CA LYS A 793 -10.18 46.67 -3.68
C LYS A 793 -8.91 46.44 -4.50
N VAL A 794 -9.03 45.68 -5.58
CA VAL A 794 -7.93 45.26 -6.45
C VAL A 794 -7.78 46.13 -7.71
N ALA A 795 -8.64 47.12 -7.91
CA ALA A 795 -8.57 48.09 -9.00
C ALA A 795 -7.27 48.88 -8.97
N ALA A 796 -6.78 49.22 -7.77
CA ALA A 796 -5.47 49.85 -7.57
C ALA A 796 -4.29 48.97 -8.03
N LEU A 797 -4.51 47.65 -8.14
CA LEU A 797 -3.54 46.66 -8.63
C LEU A 797 -3.78 46.33 -10.11
N GLY A 798 -4.60 47.12 -10.82
CA GLY A 798 -4.95 46.87 -12.22
C GLY A 798 -5.80 45.61 -12.39
N ARG A 799 -6.67 45.27 -11.43
CA ARG A 799 -7.53 44.08 -11.50
C ARG A 799 -9.01 44.44 -11.34
N GLY A 800 -9.85 43.42 -11.50
CA GLY A 800 -11.30 43.53 -11.39
C GLY A 800 -12.01 43.39 -12.73
N GLY A 801 -13.10 42.64 -12.71
CA GLY A 801 -13.92 42.34 -13.87
C GLY A 801 -13.22 41.40 -14.87
N VAL A 802 -13.97 40.98 -15.88
CA VAL A 802 -13.51 40.00 -16.88
C VAL A 802 -12.31 40.48 -17.71
N LEU A 803 -12.11 41.80 -17.85
CA LEU A 803 -10.97 42.38 -18.57
C LEU A 803 -9.65 42.21 -17.81
N GLY A 804 -9.71 42.12 -16.48
CA GLY A 804 -8.54 42.01 -15.61
C GLY A 804 -8.10 40.56 -15.33
N LEU A 805 -8.87 39.57 -15.78
CA LEU A 805 -8.57 38.14 -15.58
C LEU A 805 -7.32 37.74 -16.36
N GLY A 806 -6.38 37.10 -15.68
CA GLY A 806 -5.08 36.79 -16.28
C GLY A 806 -5.19 35.76 -17.40
N ALA A 807 -6.08 34.77 -17.27
CA ALA A 807 -6.31 33.79 -18.35
C ALA A 807 -6.82 34.45 -19.63
N VAL A 808 -7.70 35.45 -19.53
CA VAL A 808 -8.19 36.21 -20.68
C VAL A 808 -7.04 36.98 -21.33
N LEU A 809 -6.30 37.76 -20.55
CA LEU A 809 -5.16 38.56 -21.04
C LEU A 809 -4.07 37.70 -21.70
N ALA A 810 -3.79 36.53 -21.14
CA ALA A 810 -2.80 35.59 -21.65
C ALA A 810 -3.30 34.85 -22.91
N LYS A 811 -4.56 34.37 -22.92
CA LYS A 811 -5.17 33.69 -24.09
C LYS A 811 -5.20 34.61 -25.30
N GLN A 812 -5.47 35.90 -25.10
CA GLN A 812 -5.53 36.90 -26.16
C GLN A 812 -4.16 37.52 -26.50
N SER A 813 -3.05 36.80 -26.28
CA SER A 813 -1.68 37.25 -26.62
C SER A 813 -1.05 36.39 -27.75
N ALA A 814 0.15 36.76 -28.23
CA ALA A 814 0.96 35.98 -29.18
C ALA A 814 2.09 35.24 -28.44
N ALA A 815 2.68 34.18 -29.00
CA ALA A 815 3.44 33.22 -28.18
C ALA A 815 4.56 33.82 -27.31
N ALA A 816 5.31 34.78 -27.86
CA ALA A 816 6.42 35.46 -27.20
C ALA A 816 6.12 36.94 -26.84
N ARG A 817 4.91 37.45 -27.09
CA ARG A 817 4.57 38.88 -26.88
C ARG A 817 3.08 39.15 -26.66
N THR A 818 2.76 40.35 -26.19
CA THR A 818 1.37 40.84 -26.13
C THR A 818 0.80 41.08 -27.53
N SER A 819 -0.52 41.23 -27.62
CA SER A 819 -1.21 41.46 -28.89
C SER A 819 -2.44 42.36 -28.70
N PRO A 820 -2.33 43.69 -28.94
CA PRO A 820 -3.47 44.58 -28.86
C PRO A 820 -4.54 44.20 -29.89
N ILE A 821 -4.14 43.63 -31.03
CA ILE A 821 -5.05 43.17 -32.08
C ILE A 821 -5.96 42.04 -31.57
N LYS A 822 -5.40 40.99 -30.96
CA LYS A 822 -6.19 39.88 -30.43
C LYS A 822 -7.06 40.31 -29.23
N ARG A 823 -6.50 41.10 -28.32
CA ARG A 823 -7.22 41.63 -27.14
C ARG A 823 -8.38 42.53 -27.55
N GLY A 824 -8.13 43.45 -28.49
CA GLY A 824 -9.15 44.34 -29.03
C GLY A 824 -10.23 43.61 -29.82
N ALA A 825 -9.87 42.61 -30.62
CA ALA A 825 -10.84 41.81 -31.36
C ALA A 825 -11.72 40.98 -30.44
N TRP A 826 -11.15 40.42 -29.37
CA TRP A 826 -11.91 39.76 -28.31
C TRP A 826 -12.88 40.71 -27.62
N LEU A 827 -12.44 41.93 -27.24
CA LEU A 827 -13.32 42.90 -26.60
C LEU A 827 -14.44 43.40 -27.53
N ALA A 828 -14.14 43.63 -28.81
CA ALA A 828 -15.15 43.97 -29.82
C ALA A 828 -16.23 42.86 -29.91
N HIS A 829 -15.84 41.58 -29.96
CA HIS A 829 -16.78 40.47 -29.94
C HIS A 829 -17.56 40.35 -28.63
N LEU A 830 -16.93 40.64 -27.49
CA LEU A 830 -17.57 40.66 -26.18
C LEU A 830 -18.68 41.72 -26.12
N LEU A 831 -18.48 42.87 -26.77
CA LEU A 831 -19.47 43.94 -26.94
C LEU A 831 -20.50 43.67 -28.04
N GLY A 832 -20.38 42.57 -28.78
CA GLY A 832 -21.30 42.21 -29.86
C GLY A 832 -21.02 42.91 -31.19
N ASP A 833 -19.88 43.61 -31.32
CA ASP A 833 -19.47 44.25 -32.56
C ASP A 833 -19.15 43.18 -33.63
N ARG A 834 -19.56 43.41 -34.88
CA ARG A 834 -19.24 42.53 -36.01
C ARG A 834 -17.95 42.99 -36.69
N LEU A 835 -16.93 42.13 -36.65
CA LEU A 835 -15.70 42.33 -37.39
C LEU A 835 -15.77 41.64 -38.76
N PRO A 836 -15.30 42.28 -39.85
CA PRO A 836 -15.17 41.62 -41.14
C PRO A 836 -14.13 40.49 -41.06
N LYS A 837 -14.18 39.55 -42.01
CA LYS A 837 -13.12 38.53 -42.14
C LYS A 837 -11.78 39.24 -42.47
N PRO A 838 -10.66 38.79 -41.90
CA PRO A 838 -9.35 39.30 -42.29
C PRO A 838 -9.13 39.14 -43.81
N PRO A 839 -8.43 40.08 -44.48
CA PRO A 839 -8.06 39.92 -45.88
C PRO A 839 -7.29 38.61 -46.12
N PRO A 840 -7.44 37.96 -47.28
CA PRO A 840 -6.57 36.83 -47.63
C PRO A 840 -5.12 37.31 -47.75
N ASN A 841 -4.16 36.48 -47.32
CA ASN A 841 -2.71 36.71 -47.42
C ASN A 841 -2.11 37.87 -46.58
N VAL A 842 -2.70 38.23 -45.45
CA VAL A 842 -2.06 39.18 -44.51
C VAL A 842 -0.78 38.55 -43.91
N PRO A 843 0.41 39.14 -44.10
CA PRO A 843 1.63 38.62 -43.52
C PRO A 843 1.55 38.70 -41.98
N PRO A 844 1.93 37.64 -41.25
CA PRO A 844 1.91 37.66 -39.80
C PRO A 844 2.90 38.70 -39.27
N LEU A 845 2.51 39.40 -38.21
CA LEU A 845 3.45 40.21 -37.46
C LEU A 845 4.56 39.31 -36.89
N PRO A 846 5.82 39.81 -36.77
CA PRO A 846 6.93 39.06 -36.19
C PRO A 846 6.58 38.42 -34.84
N ASP A 847 7.15 37.24 -34.56
CA ASP A 847 6.91 36.50 -33.32
C ASP A 847 7.47 37.24 -32.09
N ALA A 848 8.61 37.91 -32.25
CA ALA A 848 9.23 38.78 -31.24
C ALA A 848 9.19 40.25 -31.68
N VAL A 849 9.19 41.16 -30.72
CA VAL A 849 9.25 42.61 -31.00
C VAL A 849 10.69 42.97 -31.40
N PRO A 850 10.93 43.59 -32.56
CA PRO A 850 12.28 44.02 -32.95
C PRO A 850 12.88 45.00 -31.95
N ALA A 851 14.21 44.95 -31.78
CA ALA A 851 14.93 45.79 -30.83
C ALA A 851 14.63 47.29 -31.05
N GLY A 852 14.36 48.03 -29.96
CA GLY A 852 14.05 49.45 -29.99
C GLY A 852 12.59 49.80 -30.30
N LEU A 853 11.74 48.83 -30.67
CA LEU A 853 10.30 49.04 -30.88
C LEU A 853 9.47 48.54 -29.71
N SER A 854 8.32 49.18 -29.52
CA SER A 854 7.20 48.72 -28.69
C SER A 854 6.19 47.94 -29.54
N VAL A 855 5.32 47.17 -28.88
CA VAL A 855 4.20 46.50 -29.56
C VAL A 855 3.25 47.51 -30.20
N ARG A 856 3.11 48.69 -29.60
CA ARG A 856 2.39 49.83 -30.19
C ARG A 856 2.99 50.25 -31.52
N GLU A 857 4.26 50.62 -31.55
CA GLU A 857 4.94 51.07 -32.78
C GLU A 857 4.93 49.97 -33.86
N LEU A 858 5.06 48.70 -33.47
CA LEU A 858 4.95 47.56 -34.39
C LEU A 858 3.54 47.48 -35.01
N THR A 859 2.50 47.64 -34.20
CA THR A 859 1.10 47.60 -34.65
C THR A 859 0.76 48.82 -35.51
N GLU A 860 1.23 50.01 -35.13
CA GLU A 860 1.04 51.24 -35.91
C GLU A 860 1.72 51.16 -37.29
N ARG A 861 2.90 50.53 -37.38
CA ARG A 861 3.56 50.25 -38.66
C ARG A 861 2.73 49.31 -39.53
N HIS A 862 2.17 48.24 -38.94
CA HIS A 862 1.29 47.31 -39.66
C HIS A 862 0.03 48.00 -40.18
N ARG A 863 -0.52 48.94 -39.41
CA ARG A 863 -1.71 49.71 -39.77
C ARG A 863 -1.47 50.76 -40.88
N LYS A 864 -0.22 50.99 -41.32
CA LYS A 864 0.04 51.88 -42.46
C LYS A 864 -0.46 51.31 -43.80
N ASP A 865 -0.66 50.00 -43.88
CA ASP A 865 -1.32 49.38 -45.03
C ASP A 865 -2.82 49.72 -45.02
N GLU A 866 -3.32 50.31 -46.10
CA GLU A 866 -4.72 50.72 -46.25
C GLU A 866 -5.70 49.54 -46.10
N ASN A 867 -5.30 48.33 -46.52
CA ASN A 867 -6.11 47.12 -46.40
C ASN A 867 -6.27 46.69 -44.93
N CYS A 868 -5.31 47.02 -44.07
CA CYS A 868 -5.32 46.69 -42.65
C CYS A 868 -6.00 47.80 -41.82
N ALA A 869 -5.75 49.07 -42.16
CA ALA A 869 -6.25 50.23 -41.42
C ALA A 869 -7.77 50.22 -41.17
N ALA A 870 -8.56 49.82 -42.19
CA ALA A 870 -10.01 49.84 -42.15
C ALA A 870 -10.62 48.96 -41.04
N CYS A 871 -9.98 47.84 -40.71
CA CYS A 871 -10.42 46.95 -39.64
C CYS A 871 -9.81 47.36 -38.29
N HIS A 872 -8.52 47.70 -38.30
CA HIS A 872 -7.74 48.02 -37.11
C HIS A 872 -8.24 49.26 -36.37
N VAL A 873 -8.86 50.23 -37.06
CA VAL A 873 -9.52 51.38 -36.41
C VAL A 873 -10.64 50.96 -35.45
N ARG A 874 -11.23 49.76 -35.62
CA ARG A 874 -12.29 49.21 -34.75
C ARG A 874 -11.75 48.28 -33.66
N ILE A 875 -10.48 47.90 -33.74
CA ILE A 875 -9.88 46.80 -32.96
C ILE A 875 -8.82 47.36 -32.02
N ASP A 876 -7.79 48.00 -32.58
CA ASP A 876 -6.61 48.43 -31.84
C ASP A 876 -6.97 49.34 -30.67
N PRO A 877 -7.89 50.33 -30.79
CA PRO A 877 -8.22 51.20 -29.67
C PRO A 877 -8.77 50.48 -28.43
N TYR A 878 -9.41 49.32 -28.59
CA TYR A 878 -9.84 48.48 -27.47
C TYR A 878 -8.70 47.66 -26.86
N GLY A 879 -7.71 47.31 -27.68
CA GLY A 879 -6.58 46.47 -27.26
C GLY A 879 -5.43 47.24 -26.61
N MET A 880 -5.13 48.45 -27.10
CA MET A 880 -3.98 49.23 -26.62
C MET A 880 -4.02 49.51 -25.10
N PRO A 881 -5.17 49.86 -24.49
CA PRO A 881 -5.23 50.04 -23.03
C PRO A 881 -4.88 48.77 -22.23
N LEU A 882 -5.08 47.59 -22.82
CA LEU A 882 -4.75 46.31 -22.21
C LEU A 882 -3.26 45.97 -22.31
N GLU A 883 -2.46 46.73 -23.08
CA GLU A 883 -1.00 46.54 -23.17
C GLU A 883 -0.25 46.95 -21.90
N GLN A 884 -0.95 47.46 -20.88
CA GLN A 884 -0.44 47.54 -19.51
C GLN A 884 -0.15 46.15 -18.91
N PHE A 885 -0.71 45.08 -19.47
CA PHE A 885 -0.43 43.71 -19.05
C PHE A 885 0.50 42.99 -20.01
N ASP A 886 1.43 42.20 -19.45
CA ASP A 886 2.32 41.33 -20.21
C ASP A 886 1.59 40.14 -20.85
N ALA A 887 2.33 39.31 -21.58
CA ALA A 887 1.78 38.21 -22.36
C ALA A 887 1.28 37.03 -21.50
N ILE A 888 1.54 37.04 -20.19
CA ILE A 888 1.06 36.06 -19.20
C ILE A 888 0.09 36.69 -18.20
N GLY A 889 -0.40 37.89 -18.50
CA GLY A 889 -1.47 38.57 -17.79
C GLY A 889 -1.05 39.32 -16.53
N ARG A 890 0.25 39.55 -16.27
CA ARG A 890 0.72 40.38 -15.15
C ARG A 890 0.74 41.86 -15.53
N LEU A 891 0.57 42.75 -14.56
CA LEU A 891 0.76 44.18 -14.79
C LEU A 891 2.26 44.46 -15.05
N ARG A 892 2.56 45.18 -16.13
CA ARG A 892 3.94 45.58 -16.47
C ARG A 892 4.39 46.72 -15.56
N PRO A 893 5.66 46.74 -15.12
CA PRO A 893 6.20 47.91 -14.43
C PRO A 893 6.28 49.10 -15.39
N ALA A 894 6.03 50.32 -14.89
CA ALA A 894 6.07 51.53 -15.70
C ALA A 894 7.43 51.74 -16.40
N SER A 895 8.53 51.29 -15.79
CA SER A 895 9.87 51.35 -16.39
C SER A 895 10.05 50.47 -17.63
N ALA A 896 9.17 49.48 -17.84
CA ALA A 896 9.18 48.59 -19.01
C ALA A 896 8.18 49.03 -20.11
N MET A 897 7.59 50.23 -19.98
CA MET A 897 6.65 50.80 -20.95
C MET A 897 7.17 52.13 -21.50
N LYS A 898 6.99 52.37 -22.80
CA LYS A 898 7.23 53.68 -23.39
C LYS A 898 6.09 54.65 -23.03
N PRO A 899 6.33 55.97 -23.04
CA PRO A 899 5.26 56.97 -22.91
C PRO A 899 4.14 56.71 -23.92
N ASP A 900 2.90 56.90 -23.46
CA ASP A 900 1.67 56.71 -24.22
C ASP A 900 1.44 55.28 -24.77
N GLU A 901 2.24 54.26 -24.44
CA GLU A 901 2.12 52.91 -25.04
C GLU A 901 0.73 52.28 -24.86
N SER A 902 0.01 52.59 -23.79
CA SER A 902 -1.35 52.12 -23.51
C SER A 902 -2.49 53.05 -23.96
N ARG A 903 -2.19 54.28 -24.41
CA ARG A 903 -3.25 55.27 -24.72
C ARG A 903 -3.94 54.96 -26.04
N ALA A 904 -5.23 55.23 -26.14
CA ALA A 904 -6.01 55.07 -27.37
C ALA A 904 -7.09 56.13 -27.50
N THR A 905 -7.46 56.42 -28.74
CA THR A 905 -8.67 57.18 -29.06
C THR A 905 -9.65 56.23 -29.73
N LEU A 906 -10.82 56.06 -29.11
CA LEU A 906 -11.90 55.24 -29.65
C LEU A 906 -12.55 55.93 -30.85
N ARG A 907 -13.36 55.18 -31.61
CA ARG A 907 -14.01 55.68 -32.83
C ARG A 907 -15.02 56.79 -32.56
N ASP A 908 -15.59 56.84 -31.36
CA ASP A 908 -16.48 57.91 -30.91
C ASP A 908 -15.73 59.16 -30.41
N GLY A 909 -14.40 59.16 -30.48
CA GLY A 909 -13.54 60.25 -30.02
C GLY A 909 -13.14 60.15 -28.55
N THR A 910 -13.62 59.16 -27.79
CA THR A 910 -13.26 59.01 -26.38
C THR A 910 -11.78 58.68 -26.23
N GLU A 911 -11.06 59.47 -25.43
CA GLU A 911 -9.67 59.19 -25.06
C GLU A 911 -9.62 58.20 -23.88
N ILE A 912 -8.85 57.13 -24.06
CA ILE A 912 -8.61 56.09 -23.06
C ILE A 912 -7.13 56.06 -22.74
N ASN A 913 -6.75 56.31 -21.49
CA ASN A 913 -5.34 56.41 -21.12
C ASN A 913 -4.72 55.06 -20.73
N ASP A 914 -5.53 54.18 -20.14
CA ASP A 914 -5.07 52.97 -19.46
C ASP A 914 -6.19 51.92 -19.28
N PHE A 915 -5.86 50.82 -18.59
CA PHE A 915 -6.80 49.76 -18.24
C PHE A 915 -8.03 50.27 -17.48
N ALA A 916 -7.85 51.19 -16.53
CA ALA A 916 -8.96 51.75 -15.77
C ALA A 916 -9.92 52.52 -16.68
N GLY A 917 -9.39 53.29 -17.63
CA GLY A 917 -10.14 53.98 -18.66
C GLY A 917 -10.99 53.03 -19.52
N ILE A 918 -10.39 51.96 -20.08
CA ILE A 918 -11.17 51.02 -20.91
C ILE A 918 -12.21 50.27 -20.10
N ARG A 919 -11.89 49.88 -18.84
CA ARG A 919 -12.84 49.22 -17.95
C ARG A 919 -14.03 50.13 -17.67
N ASN A 920 -13.79 51.41 -17.35
CA ASN A 920 -14.85 52.37 -17.08
C ASN A 920 -15.67 52.68 -18.33
N TYR A 921 -15.06 52.72 -19.51
CA TYR A 921 -15.77 52.88 -20.78
C TYR A 921 -16.73 51.70 -21.07
N VAL A 922 -16.27 50.48 -20.81
CA VAL A 922 -17.11 49.27 -20.97
C VAL A 922 -18.19 49.20 -19.88
N ALA A 923 -17.88 49.56 -18.64
CA ALA A 923 -18.82 49.55 -17.52
C ALA A 923 -19.82 50.72 -17.55
N GLY A 924 -19.55 51.78 -18.33
CA GLY A 924 -20.42 52.93 -18.52
C GLY A 924 -21.01 52.98 -19.93
N PRO A 925 -20.43 53.76 -20.87
CA PRO A 925 -20.96 53.94 -22.22
C PRO A 925 -21.36 52.67 -22.99
N ARG A 926 -20.56 51.59 -22.92
CA ARG A 926 -20.86 50.33 -23.64
C ARG A 926 -21.50 49.24 -22.77
N ARG A 927 -21.94 49.59 -21.55
CA ARG A 927 -22.49 48.62 -20.58
C ARG A 927 -23.67 47.84 -21.14
N GLU A 928 -24.60 48.53 -21.81
CA GLU A 928 -25.78 47.88 -22.36
C GLU A 928 -25.44 46.89 -23.48
N ASP A 929 -24.48 47.21 -24.33
CA ASP A 929 -24.05 46.33 -25.43
C ASP A 929 -23.45 45.02 -24.90
N LEU A 930 -22.62 45.13 -23.85
CA LEU A 930 -22.08 43.97 -23.12
C LEU A 930 -23.21 43.11 -22.55
N LEU A 931 -24.16 43.71 -21.83
CA LEU A 931 -25.25 42.97 -21.18
C LEU A 931 -26.23 42.35 -22.19
N ARG A 932 -26.52 43.02 -23.31
CA ARG A 932 -27.32 42.44 -24.40
C ARG A 932 -26.63 41.25 -25.04
N THR A 933 -25.32 41.35 -25.27
CA THR A 933 -24.52 40.25 -25.82
C THR A 933 -24.47 39.07 -24.84
N LEU A 934 -24.26 39.34 -23.55
CA LEU A 934 -24.29 38.33 -22.50
C LEU A 934 -25.67 37.65 -22.39
N ALA A 935 -26.76 38.41 -22.36
CA ALA A 935 -28.14 37.90 -22.35
C ALA A 935 -28.40 36.96 -23.53
N ARG A 936 -27.97 37.33 -24.74
CA ARG A 936 -28.10 36.49 -25.92
C ARG A 936 -27.30 35.19 -25.79
N LYS A 937 -26.05 35.25 -25.31
CA LYS A 937 -25.20 34.06 -25.12
C LYS A 937 -25.75 33.14 -24.04
N LEU A 938 -26.20 33.70 -22.91
CA LEU A 938 -26.81 32.96 -21.81
C LEU A 938 -28.10 32.27 -22.26
N THR A 939 -28.94 32.96 -23.03
CA THR A 939 -30.18 32.39 -23.59
C THR A 939 -29.87 31.20 -24.51
N GLY A 940 -28.89 31.34 -25.42
CA GLY A 940 -28.50 30.23 -26.29
C GLY A 940 -27.94 29.02 -25.52
N TYR A 941 -27.13 29.27 -24.49
CA TYR A 941 -26.63 28.21 -23.60
C TYR A 941 -27.77 27.50 -22.86
N ALA A 942 -28.69 28.25 -22.24
CA ALA A 942 -29.82 27.69 -21.51
C ALA A 942 -30.76 26.87 -22.39
N LEU A 943 -30.99 27.31 -23.63
CA LEU A 943 -31.81 26.57 -24.60
C LEU A 943 -31.04 25.43 -25.28
N SER A 944 -29.74 25.26 -25.00
CA SER A 944 -28.86 24.27 -25.65
C SER A 944 -28.83 24.36 -27.17
N ARG A 945 -29.04 25.56 -27.74
CA ARG A 945 -29.07 25.79 -29.20
C ARG A 945 -28.74 27.25 -29.55
N PRO A 946 -28.41 27.56 -30.81
CA PRO A 946 -28.35 28.95 -31.26
C PRO A 946 -29.67 29.69 -31.03
N VAL A 947 -29.58 30.98 -30.68
CA VAL A 947 -30.72 31.88 -30.56
C VAL A 947 -31.36 32.11 -31.93
N LEU A 948 -32.67 31.89 -32.03
CA LEU A 948 -33.50 32.04 -33.22
C LEU A 948 -34.25 33.37 -33.20
N PRO A 949 -34.81 33.84 -34.34
CA PRO A 949 -35.65 35.04 -34.38
C PRO A 949 -36.83 35.03 -33.39
N SER A 950 -37.41 33.85 -33.11
CA SER A 950 -38.50 33.67 -32.15
C SER A 950 -38.10 33.91 -30.69
N ASP A 951 -36.81 33.93 -30.38
CA ASP A 951 -36.30 34.13 -29.03
C ASP A 951 -36.06 35.62 -28.73
N ARG A 952 -36.32 36.52 -29.70
CA ARG A 952 -36.01 37.95 -29.59
C ARG A 952 -36.67 38.59 -28.37
N SER A 953 -37.96 38.31 -28.14
CA SER A 953 -38.68 38.83 -26.97
C SER A 953 -38.03 38.40 -25.65
N LEU A 954 -37.64 37.12 -25.55
CA LEU A 954 -36.95 36.58 -24.38
C LEU A 954 -35.60 37.25 -24.16
N VAL A 955 -34.77 37.35 -25.21
CA VAL A 955 -33.46 38.02 -25.12
C VAL A 955 -33.62 39.48 -24.71
N ASP A 956 -34.63 40.18 -25.22
CA ASP A 956 -34.92 41.57 -24.85
C ASP A 956 -35.34 41.68 -23.38
N GLU A 957 -36.14 40.74 -22.86
CA GLU A 957 -36.56 40.71 -21.46
C GLU A 957 -35.40 40.40 -20.50
N VAL A 958 -34.56 39.41 -20.84
CA VAL A 958 -33.33 39.11 -20.08
C VAL A 958 -32.39 40.30 -20.09
N SER A 959 -32.21 40.95 -21.25
CA SER A 959 -31.38 42.15 -21.38
C SER A 959 -31.90 43.29 -20.53
N LYS A 960 -33.21 43.58 -20.56
CA LYS A 960 -33.84 44.60 -19.72
C LYS A 960 -33.61 44.33 -18.23
N THR A 961 -33.77 43.08 -17.81
CA THR A 961 -33.52 42.65 -16.42
C THR A 961 -32.08 42.91 -16.00
N MET A 962 -31.11 42.51 -16.82
CA MET A 962 -29.68 42.76 -16.54
C MET A 962 -29.33 44.26 -16.53
N ILE A 963 -29.84 45.03 -17.49
CA ILE A 963 -29.58 46.47 -17.63
C ILE A 963 -30.15 47.25 -16.43
N ALA A 964 -31.31 46.85 -15.92
CA ALA A 964 -31.93 47.42 -14.72
C ALA A 964 -31.20 47.09 -13.41
N GLY A 965 -30.10 46.31 -13.46
CA GLY A 965 -29.33 45.94 -12.27
C GLY A 965 -29.73 44.60 -11.64
N GLY A 966 -30.45 43.76 -12.38
CA GLY A 966 -30.85 42.43 -11.92
C GLY A 966 -29.66 41.53 -11.56
N ARG A 967 -29.92 40.60 -10.65
CA ARG A 967 -28.98 39.57 -10.21
C ARG A 967 -28.97 38.39 -11.18
N TRP A 968 -28.00 37.49 -11.00
CA TRP A 968 -27.92 36.27 -11.80
C TRP A 968 -29.17 35.41 -11.68
N SER A 969 -29.74 35.27 -10.48
CA SER A 969 -30.99 34.54 -10.28
C SER A 969 -32.16 35.18 -11.03
N ASP A 970 -32.27 36.51 -11.06
CA ASP A 970 -33.33 37.22 -11.78
C ASP A 970 -33.27 36.95 -13.29
N ALA A 971 -32.08 37.07 -13.88
CA ALA A 971 -31.87 36.78 -15.31
C ALA A 971 -32.16 35.31 -15.67
N LEU A 972 -31.74 34.37 -14.82
CA LEU A 972 -32.01 32.94 -15.00
C LEU A 972 -33.50 32.62 -14.84
N LEU A 973 -34.20 33.26 -13.90
CA LEU A 973 -35.64 33.06 -13.68
C LEU A 973 -36.47 33.53 -14.88
N VAL A 974 -36.09 34.64 -15.53
CA VAL A 974 -36.72 35.08 -16.79
C VAL A 974 -36.59 33.98 -17.85
N ILE A 975 -35.39 33.39 -17.99
CA ILE A 975 -35.15 32.32 -18.96
C ILE A 975 -35.96 31.06 -18.63
N VAL A 976 -35.86 30.55 -17.40
CA VAL A 976 -36.47 29.24 -17.08
C VAL A 976 -38.00 29.30 -17.05
N ARG A 977 -38.59 30.48 -16.82
CA ARG A 977 -40.05 30.69 -16.85
C ARG A 977 -40.60 30.90 -18.25
N SER A 978 -39.73 31.18 -19.22
CA SER A 978 -40.12 31.46 -20.60
C SER A 978 -40.75 30.26 -21.30
N GLU A 979 -41.62 30.51 -22.27
CA GLU A 979 -42.18 29.46 -23.13
C GLU A 979 -41.07 28.73 -23.91
N GLN A 980 -40.03 29.46 -24.35
CA GLN A 980 -38.91 28.89 -25.09
C GLN A 980 -38.14 27.84 -24.28
N PHE A 981 -38.00 28.03 -22.96
CA PHE A 981 -37.36 27.07 -22.06
C PHE A 981 -38.33 26.00 -21.54
N ARG A 982 -39.63 26.28 -21.49
CA ARG A 982 -40.64 25.34 -20.95
C ARG A 982 -41.31 24.47 -22.00
N SER A 983 -41.08 24.78 -23.26
CA SER A 983 -41.70 24.12 -24.38
C SER A 983 -40.67 23.71 -25.44
N ILE A 984 -41.10 22.85 -26.34
CA ILE A 984 -40.38 22.42 -27.55
C ILE A 984 -41.33 22.52 -28.76
N ARG A 985 -40.81 22.72 -29.97
CA ARG A 985 -41.61 22.70 -31.20
C ARG A 985 -41.87 21.26 -31.65
N SER A 986 -43.04 20.99 -32.21
CA SER A 986 -43.31 19.70 -32.85
C SER A 986 -42.45 19.54 -34.12
N GLY A 987 -41.95 18.33 -34.37
CA GLY A 987 -40.98 18.05 -35.44
C GLY A 987 -41.47 18.25 -36.89
N ALA A 988 -42.75 18.57 -37.10
CA ALA A 988 -43.32 18.75 -38.44
C ALA A 988 -42.83 20.02 -39.17
N GLU A 989 -42.37 21.04 -38.43
CA GLU A 989 -41.82 22.27 -39.02
C GLU A 989 -40.30 22.21 -39.27
N THR A 990 -39.58 21.32 -38.60
CA THR A 990 -38.10 21.21 -38.72
C THR A 990 -37.64 20.64 -40.06
N MET A 991 -38.56 20.10 -40.88
CA MET A 991 -38.27 19.64 -42.26
C MET A 991 -38.56 20.68 -43.35
N ARG A 992 -39.05 21.89 -43.02
CA ARG A 992 -39.39 22.95 -44.00
C ARG A 992 -38.65 24.29 -43.81
N GLN A 993 -37.66 24.36 -42.92
CA GLN A 993 -36.71 25.48 -42.81
C GLN A 993 -35.29 24.94 -42.91
#